data_AF-A0A1J4VIC8-F1
#
_entry.id   AF-A0A1J4VIC8-F1
#
_cell.length_a   1.000
_cell.length_b   1.000
_cell.length_c   1.000
_cell.angle_alpha   90.00
_cell.angle_beta   90.00
_cell.angle_gamma   90.00
#
_symmetry.space_group_name_H-M   'P 1'
#
loop_
_entity.id
_entity.type
_entity.pdbx_description
1 polymer ?
#
loop_
_entity_poly.entity_id
_entity_poly.type
_entity_poly.pdbx_seq_one_letter_code
_entity_poly.pdbx_strand_id
1 'polypeptide(L)'
;MKKIILTSIFLAFLVSFASPSFAETKKLTIVFTGDSRGELENCHCPKDDFGGLERRANYINDIRKDTDEILLLDVGDALPLFNPEFTRKTITYNAFISLKAMDMMGYDAMNVGESDLILGEKFLQEKSQNLKFPLISSNIAYKSKNGLFFKPYVIKTMKNGLRVGIIGVTNERYIINSKNLDVAPNKEMAARSVKAIRDHVDLVIVLGHIGVPYSMALANAVAGIDVILSGHWDAEAQEPTKAGNTIIMPSGYHARKVGRLDLEIESEGGVSSYEWQSTPLDEKYEGDSFIKKLALKMPSAKKQESERPVTIARKVIQEKKPILTEADNMLAHDKPLMVLVFYAVGCRSCMEVERDVLPGIEEKYGNKIAIEKYDIGISRNYGQMARLEKLYGVEGGYVPEIIVSKYVLMGKEKIKAGLDKVIEKALSEPRDSKTSGLTKEDIAAYQAPSVVESLMLSRFASFKAYTIGMAGFLDGINPCAFTTIVFFISFLAFIGYRKREMILAGIFFTIAVFMAYFLIGLGIFRFLRSLSAFGYLALTINILIGSFAFLLGILSVIDYFKFRKTKDAKTSILQLPQSIKNKIHSIIGGDFRPDKKSGRRALLRIAWIAFTTGFMVSILESICTGQMYLPTIAYVLRMPDKHMPALMYLLVYNLAFITPLIIVFILGLFGATSSTFSKFMQKHFGFVKLSTAALFFILAAVIVIFK
;
A
#
# COMPACT_ATOMS: atom_id res chain seq x y z
N MET A 1 -50.59 20.36 -30.23
CA MET A 1 -49.28 20.85 -29.77
C MET A 1 -49.35 21.80 -28.57
N LYS A 2 -50.20 22.84 -28.56
CA LYS A 2 -50.28 23.79 -27.41
C LYS A 2 -50.67 23.16 -26.06
N LYS A 3 -51.53 22.13 -26.01
CA LYS A 3 -51.91 21.44 -24.76
C LYS A 3 -50.79 20.60 -24.14
N ILE A 4 -49.90 20.01 -24.97
CA ILE A 4 -48.79 19.16 -24.51
C ILE A 4 -47.69 20.02 -23.89
N ILE A 5 -47.41 21.18 -24.50
CA ILE A 5 -46.42 22.14 -23.99
C ILE A 5 -46.89 22.72 -22.64
N LEU A 6 -48.19 22.98 -22.46
CA LEU A 6 -48.73 23.51 -21.21
C LEU A 6 -48.66 22.48 -20.07
N THR A 7 -48.91 21.19 -20.34
CA THR A 7 -48.73 20.11 -19.35
C THR A 7 -47.26 19.87 -18.99
N SER A 8 -46.33 19.99 -19.94
CA SER A 8 -44.89 19.84 -19.66
C SER A 8 -44.33 21.01 -18.84
N ILE A 9 -44.85 22.23 -19.06
CA ILE A 9 -44.46 23.41 -18.25
C ILE A 9 -45.04 23.31 -16.83
N PHE A 10 -46.27 22.80 -16.67
CA PHE A 10 -46.88 22.60 -15.35
C PHE A 10 -46.19 21.49 -14.53
N LEU A 11 -45.75 20.42 -15.20
CA LEU A 11 -44.98 19.34 -14.57
C LEU A 11 -43.57 19.80 -14.18
N ALA A 12 -42.92 20.65 -14.99
CA ALA A 12 -41.64 21.26 -14.65
C ALA A 12 -41.75 22.27 -13.49
N PHE A 13 -42.87 22.98 -13.40
CA PHE A 13 -43.13 23.93 -12.30
C PHE A 13 -43.39 23.23 -10.96
N LEU A 14 -44.00 22.04 -10.97
CA LEU A 14 -44.19 21.19 -9.78
C LEU A 14 -42.88 20.57 -9.26
N VAL A 15 -41.93 20.26 -10.15
CA VAL A 15 -40.59 19.75 -9.76
C VAL A 15 -39.72 20.85 -9.15
N SER A 16 -39.94 22.13 -9.49
CA SER A 16 -39.21 23.26 -8.90
C SER A 16 -39.70 23.70 -7.51
N PHE A 17 -40.82 23.19 -7.02
CA PHE A 17 -41.35 23.48 -5.67
C PHE A 17 -41.17 22.34 -4.65
N ALA A 18 -40.53 21.23 -5.04
CA ALA A 18 -40.00 20.28 -4.08
C ALA A 18 -38.72 20.86 -3.47
N SER A 19 -38.87 21.77 -2.49
CA SER A 19 -37.77 22.06 -1.58
C SER A 19 -37.33 20.72 -1.00
N PRO A 20 -36.06 20.31 -1.12
CA PRO A 20 -35.57 19.19 -0.34
C PRO A 20 -35.86 19.55 1.11
N SER A 21 -36.72 18.76 1.77
CA SER A 21 -36.83 18.80 3.22
C SER A 21 -35.42 18.53 3.71
N PHE A 22 -34.70 19.56 4.12
CA PHE A 22 -33.42 19.38 4.79
C PHE A 22 -33.74 18.58 6.05
N ALA A 23 -33.49 17.28 5.99
CA ALA A 23 -33.60 16.43 7.17
C ALA A 23 -32.72 17.07 8.23
N GLU A 24 -33.30 17.32 9.41
CA GLU A 24 -32.55 17.88 10.53
C GLU A 24 -31.42 16.89 10.87
N THR A 25 -30.16 17.35 10.76
CA THR A 25 -28.98 16.53 11.04
C THR A 25 -28.38 16.90 12.39
N LYS A 26 -27.94 15.88 13.13
CA LYS A 26 -27.17 16.04 14.37
C LYS A 26 -25.69 15.89 14.08
N LYS A 27 -24.87 16.73 14.71
CA LYS A 27 -23.41 16.70 14.55
C LYS A 27 -22.75 15.92 15.67
N LEU A 28 -21.70 15.18 15.34
CA LEU A 28 -20.87 14.46 16.30
C LEU A 28 -19.41 14.48 15.84
N THR A 29 -18.50 14.88 16.72
CA THR A 29 -17.06 14.78 16.49
C THR A 29 -16.50 13.60 17.28
N ILE A 30 -15.93 12.62 16.58
CA ILE A 30 -15.24 11.49 17.19
C ILE A 30 -13.74 11.74 17.10
N VAL A 31 -13.08 11.84 18.24
CA VAL A 31 -11.63 11.91 18.36
C VAL A 31 -11.14 10.59 18.88
N PHE A 32 -10.12 10.01 18.26
CA PHE A 32 -9.70 8.67 18.61
C PHE A 32 -8.19 8.42 18.50
N THR A 33 -7.73 7.50 19.33
CA THR A 33 -6.36 7.00 19.39
C THR A 33 -6.36 5.47 19.40
N GLY A 34 -5.19 4.89 19.16
CA GLY A 34 -4.96 3.45 19.22
C GLY A 34 -3.47 3.15 19.22
N ASP A 35 -3.11 1.93 19.64
CA ASP A 35 -1.72 1.45 19.63
C ASP A 35 -0.75 2.47 20.26
N SER A 36 -1.17 3.12 21.36
CA SER A 36 -0.35 4.13 22.03
C SER A 36 0.87 3.51 22.72
N ARG A 37 0.81 2.21 23.06
CA ARG A 37 1.93 1.38 23.54
C ARG A 37 2.69 1.97 24.72
N GLY A 38 1.99 2.70 25.58
CA GLY A 38 2.59 3.30 26.77
C GLY A 38 3.65 4.36 26.50
N GLU A 39 3.65 4.97 25.30
CA GLU A 39 4.53 6.09 24.98
C GLU A 39 4.00 7.37 25.64
N LEU A 40 4.80 7.90 26.57
CA LEU A 40 4.43 9.06 27.38
C LEU A 40 4.92 10.37 26.77
N GLU A 41 6.08 10.32 26.12
CA GLU A 41 6.79 11.44 25.51
C GLU A 41 6.73 11.33 23.98
N ASN A 42 7.10 12.42 23.31
CA ASN A 42 7.36 12.48 21.88
C ASN A 42 8.54 11.57 21.51
N CYS A 43 8.63 11.17 20.24
CA CYS A 43 9.63 10.20 19.80
C CYS A 43 11.08 10.72 19.81
N HIS A 44 11.29 12.04 19.99
CA HIS A 44 12.59 12.71 19.91
C HIS A 44 13.32 12.44 18.58
N CYS A 45 12.55 12.23 17.51
CA CYS A 45 13.07 11.94 16.19
C CYS A 45 13.66 13.21 15.57
N PRO A 46 14.89 13.19 14.99
CA PRO A 46 15.53 14.39 14.44
C PRO A 46 14.73 15.11 13.34
N LYS A 47 13.85 14.38 12.68
CA LYS A 47 12.79 14.86 11.79
C LYS A 47 11.56 14.02 12.14
N ASP A 48 10.39 14.64 12.28
CA ASP A 48 9.14 13.99 12.68
C ASP A 48 9.04 13.61 14.16
N ASP A 49 9.52 14.53 15.00
CA ASP A 49 9.30 14.52 16.44
C ASP A 49 7.81 14.68 16.75
N PHE A 50 7.10 13.55 16.77
CA PHE A 50 5.66 13.48 17.02
C PHE A 50 5.36 12.68 18.27
N GLY A 51 4.16 12.88 18.81
CA GLY A 51 3.63 12.09 19.92
C GLY A 51 3.72 12.80 21.26
N GLY A 52 3.61 12.02 22.35
CA GLY A 52 3.59 12.56 23.71
C GLY A 52 2.19 12.89 24.22
N LEU A 53 1.96 12.56 25.49
CA LEU A 53 0.67 12.75 26.16
C LEU A 53 0.31 14.23 26.35
N GLU A 54 1.30 15.10 26.51
CA GLU A 54 1.09 16.56 26.61
C GLU A 54 0.51 17.11 25.29
N ARG A 55 1.19 16.85 24.16
CA ARG A 55 0.72 17.28 22.84
C ARG A 55 -0.66 16.74 22.52
N ARG A 56 -0.93 15.47 22.86
CA ARG A 56 -2.27 14.87 22.73
C ARG A 56 -3.31 15.63 23.53
N ALA A 57 -3.03 15.94 24.80
CA ALA A 57 -3.94 16.67 25.67
C ALA A 57 -4.27 18.06 25.11
N ASN A 58 -3.25 18.77 24.63
CA ASN A 58 -3.40 20.12 24.08
C ASN A 58 -4.23 20.10 22.78
N TYR A 59 -3.97 19.15 21.88
CA TYR A 59 -4.79 18.96 20.67
C TYR A 59 -6.26 18.67 21.01
N ILE A 60 -6.53 17.77 21.95
CA ILE A 60 -7.90 17.46 22.38
C ILE A 60 -8.58 18.69 23.00
N ASN A 61 -7.84 19.48 23.79
CA ASN A 61 -8.35 20.72 24.37
C ASN A 61 -8.64 21.78 23.31
N ASP A 62 -7.86 21.85 22.24
CA ASP A 62 -8.13 22.73 21.11
C ASP A 62 -9.43 22.34 20.40
N ILE A 63 -9.67 21.05 20.14
CA ILE A 63 -10.95 20.60 19.55
C ILE A 63 -12.13 20.96 20.44
N ARG A 64 -11.98 20.82 21.76
CA ARG A 64 -13.04 21.16 22.73
C ARG A 64 -13.38 22.65 22.79
N LYS A 65 -12.54 23.54 22.23
CA LYS A 65 -12.89 24.96 22.07
C LYS A 65 -13.88 25.16 20.92
N ASP A 66 -13.86 24.27 19.93
CA ASP A 66 -14.67 24.38 18.71
C ASP A 66 -16.01 23.63 18.81
N THR A 67 -16.06 22.54 19.58
CA THR A 67 -17.27 21.71 19.70
C THR A 67 -17.40 21.06 21.08
N ASP A 68 -18.65 21.03 21.54
CA ASP A 68 -19.08 20.39 22.79
C ASP A 68 -19.64 18.97 22.58
N GLU A 69 -19.88 18.57 21.32
CA GLU A 69 -20.42 17.26 20.92
C GLU A 69 -19.29 16.32 20.50
N ILE A 70 -18.40 16.05 21.45
CA ILE A 70 -17.18 15.26 21.23
C ILE A 70 -17.27 13.91 21.95
N LEU A 71 -16.87 12.84 21.26
CA LEU A 71 -16.55 11.53 21.85
C LEU A 71 -15.06 11.27 21.71
N LEU A 72 -14.39 10.98 22.83
CA LEU A 72 -12.96 10.65 22.85
C LEU A 72 -12.75 9.15 23.11
N LEU A 73 -12.27 8.40 22.12
CA LEU A 73 -12.26 6.93 22.14
C LEU A 73 -10.84 6.37 21.94
N ASP A 74 -10.55 5.21 22.54
CA ASP A 74 -9.31 4.48 22.27
C ASP A 74 -9.60 3.05 21.79
N VAL A 75 -8.98 2.64 20.69
CA VAL A 75 -9.27 1.35 20.05
C VAL A 75 -8.55 0.16 20.69
N GLY A 76 -7.60 0.40 21.62
CA GLY A 76 -6.84 -0.66 22.30
C GLY A 76 -5.33 -0.55 22.11
N ASP A 77 -4.60 -1.36 22.87
CA ASP A 77 -3.14 -1.34 22.98
C ASP A 77 -2.60 0.03 23.42
N ALA A 78 -3.26 0.64 24.39
CA ALA A 78 -2.81 1.87 25.00
C ALA A 78 -1.64 1.66 25.96
N LEU A 79 -1.52 0.48 26.57
CA LEU A 79 -0.48 0.14 27.54
C LEU A 79 0.80 -0.41 26.89
N PRO A 80 1.96 -0.37 27.57
CA PRO A 80 3.24 -0.78 26.99
C PRO A 80 3.28 -2.23 26.53
N LEU A 81 3.98 -2.46 25.44
CA LEU A 81 4.44 -3.81 25.08
C LEU A 81 5.58 -4.26 25.98
N PHE A 82 5.86 -5.57 25.95
CA PHE A 82 7.11 -6.07 26.49
C PHE A 82 8.29 -5.46 25.73
N ASN A 83 9.15 -4.74 26.45
CA ASN A 83 10.42 -4.25 25.95
C ASN A 83 11.53 -4.81 26.86
N PRO A 84 12.51 -5.57 26.33
CA PRO A 84 13.64 -6.09 27.12
C PRO A 84 14.44 -4.99 27.85
N GLU A 85 14.45 -3.78 27.31
CA GLU A 85 15.11 -2.62 27.90
C GLU A 85 14.32 -2.04 29.09
N PHE A 86 13.02 -2.36 29.19
CA PHE A 86 12.15 -1.86 30.25
C PHE A 86 12.02 -2.85 31.39
N THR A 87 12.33 -2.38 32.60
CA THR A 87 12.02 -3.14 33.81
C THR A 87 10.51 -3.29 33.99
N ARG A 88 10.05 -4.31 34.71
CA ARG A 88 8.64 -4.44 35.10
C ARG A 88 8.10 -3.18 35.81
N LYS A 89 8.97 -2.49 36.55
CA LYS A 89 8.63 -1.21 37.20
C LYS A 89 8.35 -0.11 36.18
N THR A 90 9.14 -0.03 35.11
CA THR A 90 8.94 0.90 34.00
C THR A 90 7.62 0.62 33.28
N ILE A 91 7.37 -0.63 32.92
CA ILE A 91 6.11 -1.05 32.26
C ILE A 91 4.90 -0.70 33.15
N THR A 92 4.98 -1.01 34.45
CA THR A 92 3.91 -0.70 35.41
C THR A 92 3.67 0.80 35.54
N TYR A 93 4.73 1.60 35.58
CA TYR A 93 4.62 3.05 35.65
C TYR A 93 4.01 3.62 34.38
N ASN A 94 4.52 3.27 33.20
CA ASN A 94 3.99 3.79 31.94
C ASN A 94 2.52 3.41 31.76
N ALA A 95 2.16 2.16 32.05
CA ALA A 95 0.75 1.73 32.05
C ALA A 95 -0.12 2.58 32.96
N PHE A 96 0.34 2.85 34.20
CA PHE A 96 -0.39 3.69 35.14
C PHE A 96 -0.53 5.14 34.65
N ILE A 97 0.54 5.73 34.11
CA ILE A 97 0.50 7.11 33.60
C ILE A 97 -0.38 7.20 32.36
N SER A 98 -0.33 6.25 31.44
CA SER A 98 -1.21 6.21 30.26
C SER A 98 -2.68 6.21 30.66
N LEU A 99 -3.10 5.28 31.54
CA LEU A 99 -4.48 5.23 32.02
C LEU A 99 -4.87 6.50 32.78
N LYS A 100 -3.97 7.03 33.61
CA LYS A 100 -4.26 8.24 34.38
C LYS A 100 -4.37 9.48 33.49
N ALA A 101 -3.52 9.59 32.47
CA ALA A 101 -3.58 10.67 31.51
C ALA A 101 -4.87 10.59 30.68
N MET A 102 -5.29 9.40 30.24
CA MET A 102 -6.58 9.20 29.55
C MET A 102 -7.78 9.59 30.44
N ASP A 103 -7.76 9.22 31.73
CA ASP A 103 -8.80 9.61 32.70
C ASP A 103 -8.89 11.14 32.85
N MET A 104 -7.74 11.81 32.87
CA MET A 104 -7.64 13.26 32.96
C MET A 104 -8.01 13.98 31.65
N MET A 105 -7.68 13.38 30.50
CA MET A 105 -8.12 13.87 29.19
C MET A 105 -9.62 13.66 28.99
N GLY A 106 -10.28 12.83 29.78
CA GLY A 106 -11.73 12.59 29.68
C GLY A 106 -12.09 11.73 28.47
N TYR A 107 -11.43 10.58 28.32
CA TYR A 107 -11.87 9.54 27.37
C TYR A 107 -13.28 9.06 27.75
N ASP A 108 -14.05 8.62 26.76
CA ASP A 108 -15.41 8.12 26.92
C ASP A 108 -15.50 6.59 26.94
N ALA A 109 -14.57 5.91 26.27
CA ALA A 109 -14.39 4.46 26.31
C ALA A 109 -13.02 4.08 25.75
N MET A 110 -12.50 2.94 26.21
CA MET A 110 -11.31 2.28 25.67
C MET A 110 -11.63 0.81 25.42
N ASN A 111 -11.34 0.30 24.22
CA ASN A 111 -11.33 -1.13 23.98
C ASN A 111 -10.05 -1.77 24.55
N VAL A 112 -10.12 -3.05 24.91
CA VAL A 112 -8.97 -3.79 25.43
C VAL A 112 -8.30 -4.57 24.31
N GLY A 113 -7.06 -4.19 23.97
CA GLY A 113 -6.20 -4.93 23.05
C GLY A 113 -5.37 -6.02 23.75
N GLU A 114 -4.59 -6.79 22.99
CA GLU A 114 -3.75 -7.85 23.54
C GLU A 114 -2.66 -7.32 24.49
N SER A 115 -2.10 -6.15 24.18
CA SER A 115 -1.00 -5.54 24.92
C SER A 115 -1.47 -4.94 26.24
N ASP A 116 -2.74 -4.58 26.35
CA ASP A 116 -3.31 -4.03 27.59
C ASP A 116 -3.33 -5.05 28.74
N LEU A 117 -3.23 -6.34 28.42
CA LEU A 117 -3.14 -7.43 29.40
C LEU A 117 -1.70 -7.78 29.80
N ILE A 118 -0.69 -7.02 29.35
CA ILE A 118 0.73 -7.30 29.62
C ILE A 118 1.08 -7.45 31.12
N LEU A 119 0.43 -6.68 31.99
CA LEU A 119 0.63 -6.73 33.45
C LEU A 119 -0.30 -7.72 34.15
N GLY A 120 -1.11 -8.45 33.37
CA GLY A 120 -2.07 -9.44 33.82
C GLY A 120 -3.46 -8.87 34.10
N GLU A 121 -4.44 -9.76 34.09
CA GLU A 121 -5.87 -9.46 34.29
C GLU A 121 -6.18 -8.70 35.59
N LYS A 122 -5.53 -9.06 36.72
CA LYS A 122 -5.76 -8.42 38.02
C LYS A 122 -5.38 -6.94 37.98
N PHE A 123 -4.23 -6.62 37.39
CA PHE A 123 -3.77 -5.24 37.27
C PHE A 123 -4.79 -4.40 36.49
N LEU A 124 -5.20 -4.88 35.32
CA LEU A 124 -6.12 -4.13 34.47
C LEU A 124 -7.50 -3.96 35.14
N GLN A 125 -8.02 -5.00 35.81
CA GLN A 125 -9.27 -4.91 36.57
C GLN A 125 -9.19 -3.89 37.70
N GLU A 126 -8.17 -3.96 38.55
CA GLU A 126 -7.99 -3.03 39.67
C GLU A 126 -7.86 -1.57 39.20
N LYS A 127 -7.13 -1.33 38.10
CA LYS A 127 -7.01 0.02 37.53
C LYS A 127 -8.32 0.49 36.91
N SER A 128 -9.04 -0.37 36.19
CA SER A 128 -10.31 -0.01 35.55
C SER A 128 -11.38 0.51 36.52
N GLN A 129 -11.40 0.02 37.77
CA GLN A 129 -12.37 0.45 38.78
C GLN A 129 -12.21 1.92 39.21
N ASN A 130 -11.04 2.51 38.96
CA ASN A 130 -10.71 3.87 39.37
C ASN A 130 -10.74 4.88 38.21
N LEU A 131 -11.14 4.45 37.02
CA LEU A 131 -11.23 5.30 35.83
C LEU A 131 -12.65 5.86 35.71
N LYS A 132 -12.76 7.11 35.24
CA LYS A 132 -14.05 7.75 34.93
C LYS A 132 -14.68 7.23 33.64
N PHE A 133 -13.97 6.41 32.88
CA PHE A 133 -14.40 5.83 31.62
C PHE A 133 -14.30 4.30 31.65
N PRO A 134 -15.23 3.60 30.99
CA PRO A 134 -15.22 2.14 30.95
C PRO A 134 -14.15 1.60 30.00
N LEU A 135 -13.52 0.51 30.42
CA LEU A 135 -12.88 -0.44 29.51
C LEU A 135 -13.95 -1.41 29.00
N ILE A 136 -13.95 -1.67 27.70
CA ILE A 136 -14.93 -2.53 27.03
C ILE A 136 -14.23 -3.60 26.17
N SER A 137 -14.88 -4.75 26.01
CA SER A 137 -14.53 -5.78 25.02
C SER A 137 -15.66 -6.78 24.92
N SER A 138 -16.16 -7.02 23.70
CA SER A 138 -17.27 -7.94 23.44
C SER A 138 -16.84 -9.40 23.40
N ASN A 139 -15.55 -9.67 23.25
CA ASN A 139 -15.07 -11.01 22.96
C ASN A 139 -13.90 -11.48 23.83
N ILE A 140 -13.40 -10.70 24.79
CA ILE A 140 -12.52 -11.25 25.83
C ILE A 140 -13.39 -11.88 26.93
N ALA A 141 -13.28 -13.20 27.09
CA ALA A 141 -14.12 -14.00 27.99
C ALA A 141 -13.28 -14.87 28.94
N TYR A 142 -13.87 -15.27 30.06
CA TYR A 142 -13.25 -16.22 30.98
C TYR A 142 -13.32 -17.66 30.44
N LYS A 143 -12.23 -18.41 30.51
CA LYS A 143 -12.18 -19.83 30.13
C LYS A 143 -13.00 -20.72 31.06
N SER A 144 -12.99 -20.40 32.36
CA SER A 144 -13.57 -21.26 33.41
C SER A 144 -15.05 -21.00 33.69
N LYS A 145 -15.63 -19.93 33.15
CA LYS A 145 -17.04 -19.56 33.38
C LYS A 145 -17.61 -18.81 32.18
N ASN A 146 -18.91 -18.98 31.95
CA ASN A 146 -19.63 -18.17 30.97
C ASN A 146 -19.71 -16.73 31.47
N GLY A 147 -18.84 -15.87 30.96
CA GLY A 147 -18.83 -14.44 31.28
C GLY A 147 -17.72 -13.69 30.55
N LEU A 148 -18.03 -12.45 30.17
CA LEU A 148 -17.05 -11.52 29.59
C LEU A 148 -16.16 -10.91 30.68
N PHE A 149 -14.94 -10.57 30.31
CA PHE A 149 -13.97 -9.93 31.20
C PHE A 149 -14.35 -8.46 31.49
N PHE A 150 -14.81 -7.76 30.47
CA PHE A 150 -15.39 -6.41 30.54
C PHE A 150 -16.77 -6.39 29.89
N LYS A 151 -17.48 -5.26 30.02
CA LYS A 151 -18.76 -5.09 29.32
C LYS A 151 -18.49 -5.06 27.80
N PRO A 152 -19.40 -5.64 26.98
CA PRO A 152 -19.21 -5.70 25.53
C PRO A 152 -19.31 -4.32 24.87
N TYR A 153 -20.12 -3.42 25.46
CA TYR A 153 -20.41 -2.11 24.93
C TYR A 153 -20.80 -1.11 26.03
N VAL A 154 -20.84 0.16 25.65
CA VAL A 154 -21.47 1.25 26.41
C VAL A 154 -22.35 2.07 25.46
N ILE A 155 -23.45 2.64 25.97
CA ILE A 155 -24.27 3.59 25.23
C ILE A 155 -24.05 4.97 25.86
N LYS A 156 -23.70 5.95 25.03
CA LYS A 156 -23.50 7.35 25.42
C LYS A 156 -24.60 8.22 24.82
N THR A 157 -25.23 9.04 25.64
CA THR A 157 -26.18 10.06 25.17
C THR A 157 -25.46 11.40 25.14
N MET A 158 -25.39 12.00 23.96
CA MET A 158 -24.76 13.29 23.67
C MET A 158 -25.66 14.45 24.09
N LYS A 159 -25.15 15.69 24.14
CA LYS A 159 -25.94 16.84 24.65
C LYS A 159 -27.10 17.17 23.70
N ASN A 160 -26.92 16.96 22.40
CA ASN A 160 -27.94 17.04 21.35
C ASN A 160 -28.91 15.84 21.31
N GLY A 161 -28.87 14.96 22.32
CA GLY A 161 -29.75 13.81 22.47
C GLY A 161 -29.43 12.63 21.54
N LEU A 162 -28.34 12.68 20.78
CA LEU A 162 -27.86 11.54 19.99
C LEU A 162 -27.41 10.40 20.92
N ARG A 163 -27.89 9.18 20.66
CA ARG A 163 -27.48 7.97 21.39
C ARG A 163 -26.47 7.18 20.57
N VAL A 164 -25.26 7.04 21.08
CA VAL A 164 -24.15 6.35 20.41
C VAL A 164 -23.83 5.06 21.15
N GLY A 165 -23.96 3.91 20.49
CA GLY A 165 -23.52 2.62 20.97
C GLY A 165 -22.06 2.37 20.60
N ILE A 166 -21.23 2.06 21.59
CA ILE A 166 -19.78 1.86 21.41
C ILE A 166 -19.43 0.44 21.84
N ILE A 167 -18.97 -0.38 20.90
CA ILE A 167 -18.68 -1.82 21.08
C ILE A 167 -17.16 -2.04 21.00
N GLY A 168 -16.59 -2.80 21.92
CA GLY A 168 -15.17 -3.19 21.87
C GLY A 168 -14.97 -4.55 21.17
N VAL A 169 -13.98 -4.69 20.30
CA VAL A 169 -13.67 -5.96 19.63
C VAL A 169 -12.15 -6.13 19.54
N THR A 170 -11.66 -7.29 19.96
CA THR A 170 -10.24 -7.66 19.94
C THR A 170 -10.02 -8.80 18.95
N ASN A 171 -8.87 -8.92 18.30
CA ASN A 171 -8.66 -10.00 17.33
C ASN A 171 -8.47 -11.35 18.03
N GLU A 172 -9.27 -12.36 17.66
CA GLU A 172 -9.13 -13.72 18.21
C GLU A 172 -7.83 -14.43 17.80
N ARG A 173 -7.09 -13.89 16.83
CA ARG A 173 -5.83 -14.48 16.34
C ARG A 173 -4.62 -14.10 17.19
N TYR A 174 -4.72 -13.08 18.05
CA TYR A 174 -3.58 -12.62 18.86
C TYR A 174 -3.64 -13.20 20.27
N ILE A 175 -2.45 -13.56 20.77
CA ILE A 175 -2.30 -14.17 22.09
C ILE A 175 -2.36 -13.06 23.13
N ILE A 176 -3.26 -13.22 24.10
CA ILE A 176 -3.33 -12.36 25.28
C ILE A 176 -2.47 -12.92 26.42
N ASN A 177 -1.87 -12.04 27.22
CA ASN A 177 -1.08 -12.44 28.39
C ASN A 177 -1.98 -12.81 29.59
N SER A 178 -2.77 -13.88 29.45
CA SER A 178 -3.60 -14.42 30.53
C SER A 178 -3.72 -15.95 30.46
N LYS A 179 -3.74 -16.58 31.63
CA LYS A 179 -4.04 -18.02 31.77
C LYS A 179 -5.56 -18.29 31.82
N ASN A 180 -6.36 -17.32 32.27
CA ASN A 180 -7.78 -17.51 32.59
C ASN A 180 -8.72 -16.90 31.54
N LEU A 181 -8.21 -16.06 30.65
CA LEU A 181 -8.98 -15.40 29.61
C LEU A 181 -8.70 -16.01 28.23
N ASP A 182 -9.68 -15.89 27.35
CA ASP A 182 -9.58 -16.24 25.93
C ASP A 182 -10.29 -15.17 25.09
N VAL A 183 -10.00 -15.15 23.78
CA VAL A 183 -10.63 -14.23 22.82
C VAL A 183 -11.57 -15.00 21.91
N ALA A 184 -12.87 -14.80 22.09
CA ALA A 184 -13.92 -15.41 21.29
C ALA A 184 -13.99 -14.82 19.87
N PRO A 185 -14.59 -15.52 18.90
CA PRO A 185 -14.67 -15.06 17.50
C PRO A 185 -15.30 -13.66 17.36
N ASN A 186 -14.54 -12.72 16.80
CA ASN A 186 -14.94 -11.32 16.67
C ASN A 186 -16.30 -11.10 15.96
N LYS A 187 -16.55 -11.78 14.83
CA LYS A 187 -17.76 -11.61 14.01
C LYS A 187 -19.04 -11.96 14.77
N GLU A 188 -19.05 -13.10 15.45
CA GLU A 188 -20.21 -13.57 16.21
C GLU A 188 -20.50 -12.65 17.40
N MET A 189 -19.46 -12.30 18.16
CA MET A 189 -19.59 -11.48 19.36
C MET A 189 -19.96 -10.03 19.05
N ALA A 190 -19.41 -9.48 17.97
CA ALA A 190 -19.81 -8.17 17.45
C ALA A 190 -21.27 -8.19 16.97
N ALA A 191 -21.68 -9.18 16.17
CA ALA A 191 -23.07 -9.30 15.70
C ALA A 191 -24.07 -9.39 16.85
N ARG A 192 -23.74 -10.16 17.89
CA ARG A 192 -24.56 -10.26 19.11
C ARG A 192 -24.67 -8.92 19.82
N SER A 193 -23.58 -8.18 19.92
CA SER A 193 -23.54 -6.85 20.56
C SER A 193 -24.33 -5.81 19.77
N VAL A 194 -24.17 -5.78 18.44
CA VAL A 194 -24.93 -4.89 17.54
C VAL A 194 -26.42 -5.17 17.67
N LYS A 195 -26.83 -6.44 17.55
CA LYS A 195 -28.23 -6.85 17.70
C LYS A 195 -28.84 -6.43 19.04
N ALA A 196 -28.05 -6.43 20.11
CA ALA A 196 -28.52 -6.05 21.44
C ALA A 196 -28.77 -4.54 21.61
N ILE A 197 -28.12 -3.67 20.82
CA ILE A 197 -28.16 -2.22 21.03
C ILE A 197 -28.74 -1.42 19.87
N ARG A 198 -28.78 -1.97 18.66
CA ARG A 198 -29.10 -1.23 17.42
C ARG A 198 -30.43 -0.48 17.48
N ASP A 199 -31.46 -1.08 18.08
CA ASP A 199 -32.81 -0.48 18.20
C ASP A 199 -32.88 0.63 19.28
N HIS A 200 -31.81 0.79 20.06
CA HIS A 200 -31.73 1.74 21.17
C HIS A 200 -30.73 2.87 20.92
N VAL A 201 -30.06 2.89 19.76
CA VAL A 201 -29.02 3.85 19.43
C VAL A 201 -29.20 4.37 18.00
N ASP A 202 -28.75 5.59 17.78
CA ASP A 202 -28.83 6.26 16.50
C ASP A 202 -27.56 5.99 15.67
N LEU A 203 -26.44 5.71 16.34
CA LEU A 203 -25.14 5.36 15.76
C LEU A 203 -24.48 4.19 16.50
N VAL A 204 -23.89 3.23 15.78
CA VAL A 204 -23.07 2.14 16.31
C VAL A 204 -21.62 2.30 15.85
N ILE A 205 -20.72 2.47 16.82
CA ILE A 205 -19.28 2.53 16.65
C ILE A 205 -18.65 1.25 17.19
N VAL A 206 -17.80 0.60 16.41
CA VAL A 206 -16.94 -0.49 16.86
C VAL A 206 -15.52 0.04 17.06
N LEU A 207 -15.00 -0.12 18.27
CA LEU A 207 -13.59 0.04 18.61
C LEU A 207 -12.89 -1.31 18.35
N GLY A 208 -12.35 -1.45 17.15
CA GLY A 208 -11.80 -2.70 16.65
C GLY A 208 -10.28 -2.73 16.73
N HIS A 209 -9.72 -3.40 17.74
CA HIS A 209 -8.31 -3.80 17.75
C HIS A 209 -8.12 -5.09 16.95
N ILE A 210 -8.47 -5.01 15.66
CA ILE A 210 -8.53 -6.18 14.77
C ILE A 210 -7.70 -6.04 13.50
N GLY A 211 -7.28 -4.82 13.12
CA GLY A 211 -6.61 -4.55 11.84
C GLY A 211 -7.60 -4.27 10.70
N VAL A 212 -7.20 -3.43 9.75
CA VAL A 212 -8.12 -2.90 8.72
C VAL A 212 -8.75 -3.99 7.82
N PRO A 213 -8.03 -5.02 7.34
CA PRO A 213 -8.62 -6.12 6.57
C PRO A 213 -9.69 -6.90 7.34
N TYR A 214 -9.50 -7.07 8.66
CA TYR A 214 -10.48 -7.75 9.50
C TYR A 214 -11.67 -6.85 9.81
N SER A 215 -11.46 -5.54 9.95
CA SER A 215 -12.53 -4.54 10.03
C SER A 215 -13.40 -4.54 8.76
N MET A 216 -12.79 -4.63 7.57
CA MET A 216 -13.53 -4.81 6.31
C MET A 216 -14.33 -6.13 6.29
N ALA A 217 -13.72 -7.23 6.75
CA ALA A 217 -14.40 -8.51 6.82
C ALA A 217 -15.54 -8.54 7.86
N LEU A 218 -15.42 -7.76 8.93
CA LEU A 218 -16.43 -7.60 9.97
C LEU A 218 -17.60 -6.75 9.47
N ALA A 219 -17.33 -5.60 8.87
CA ALA A 219 -18.34 -4.71 8.28
C ALA A 219 -19.19 -5.42 7.22
N ASN A 220 -18.58 -6.24 6.37
CA ASN A 220 -19.32 -7.03 5.37
C ASN A 220 -20.17 -8.16 5.98
N ALA A 221 -19.81 -8.65 7.18
CA ALA A 221 -20.49 -9.77 7.82
C ALA A 221 -21.57 -9.35 8.82
N VAL A 222 -21.50 -8.12 9.36
CA VAL A 222 -22.34 -7.66 10.46
C VAL A 222 -23.04 -6.36 10.07
N ALA A 223 -24.33 -6.48 9.73
CA ALA A 223 -25.18 -5.33 9.44
C ALA A 223 -25.46 -4.50 10.71
N GLY A 224 -25.66 -3.19 10.54
CA GLY A 224 -26.01 -2.26 11.62
C GLY A 224 -24.83 -1.55 12.29
N ILE A 225 -23.60 -1.80 11.83
CA ILE A 225 -22.40 -1.05 12.21
C ILE A 225 -22.27 0.17 11.31
N ASP A 226 -22.15 1.37 11.88
CA ASP A 226 -21.99 2.61 11.11
C ASP A 226 -20.52 3.00 10.97
N VAL A 227 -19.74 2.85 12.04
CA VAL A 227 -18.31 3.22 12.07
C VAL A 227 -17.49 2.12 12.73
N ILE A 228 -16.34 1.78 12.15
CA ILE A 228 -15.30 0.98 12.80
C ILE A 228 -14.04 1.84 12.92
N LEU A 229 -13.63 2.11 14.15
CA LEU A 229 -12.31 2.66 14.44
C LEU A 229 -11.34 1.48 14.55
N SER A 230 -10.44 1.35 13.56
CA SER A 230 -9.60 0.18 13.38
C SER A 230 -8.17 0.46 13.85
N GLY A 231 -7.78 -0.22 14.92
CA GLY A 231 -6.40 -0.26 15.40
C GLY A 231 -5.61 -1.42 14.83
N HIS A 232 -4.43 -1.62 15.40
CA HIS A 232 -3.39 -2.60 15.11
C HIS A 232 -2.35 -2.17 14.06
N TRP A 233 -1.44 -3.09 13.71
CA TRP A 233 -0.18 -2.79 13.01
C TRP A 233 -0.31 -2.27 11.57
N ASP A 234 -1.47 -2.38 10.94
CA ASP A 234 -1.71 -1.98 9.54
C ASP A 234 -2.53 -0.69 9.40
N ALA A 235 -2.80 0.00 10.53
CA ALA A 235 -3.66 1.19 10.59
C ALA A 235 -2.96 2.51 10.20
N GLU A 236 -1.63 2.58 10.12
CA GLU A 236 -0.91 3.85 9.90
C GLU A 236 -1.08 4.45 8.49
N ALA A 237 -1.26 3.62 7.47
CA ALA A 237 -1.04 4.01 6.07
C ALA A 237 -2.32 4.06 5.21
N GLN A 238 -3.49 3.95 5.82
CA GLN A 238 -4.74 3.78 5.09
C GLN A 238 -5.64 5.02 5.25
N GLU A 239 -6.07 5.57 4.12
CA GLU A 239 -7.19 6.50 4.12
C GLU A 239 -8.45 5.76 4.61
N PRO A 240 -9.45 6.48 5.14
CA PRO A 240 -10.73 5.88 5.47
C PRO A 240 -11.31 5.11 4.30
N THR A 241 -11.80 3.91 4.59
CA THR A 241 -12.44 3.05 3.59
C THR A 241 -13.89 2.81 3.97
N LYS A 242 -14.68 2.33 3.01
CA LYS A 242 -16.06 1.91 3.25
C LYS A 242 -16.25 0.45 2.85
N ALA A 243 -17.02 -0.27 3.66
CA ALA A 243 -17.57 -1.58 3.33
C ALA A 243 -19.09 -1.49 3.47
N GLY A 244 -19.79 -1.45 2.34
CA GLY A 244 -21.21 -1.07 2.33
C GLY A 244 -21.40 0.36 2.85
N ASN A 245 -22.25 0.52 3.87
CA ASN A 245 -22.51 1.80 4.52
C ASN A 245 -21.58 2.07 5.72
N THR A 246 -20.77 1.08 6.12
CA THR A 246 -19.88 1.20 7.29
C THR A 246 -18.60 1.95 6.92
N ILE A 247 -18.26 2.99 7.69
CA ILE A 247 -17.01 3.74 7.57
C ILE A 247 -15.93 3.06 8.40
N ILE A 248 -14.76 2.82 7.84
CA ILE A 248 -13.62 2.19 8.53
C ILE A 248 -12.47 3.20 8.60
N MET A 249 -12.11 3.56 9.84
CA MET A 249 -11.18 4.62 10.18
C MET A 249 -9.95 4.08 10.90
N PRO A 250 -8.76 4.13 10.29
CA PRO A 250 -7.54 3.68 10.94
C PRO A 250 -7.05 4.63 12.04
N SER A 251 -6.63 4.12 13.21
CA SER A 251 -6.24 4.93 14.39
C SER A 251 -4.80 5.46 14.40
N GLY A 252 -3.95 5.00 13.48
CA GLY A 252 -2.51 5.20 13.60
C GLY A 252 -1.89 4.38 14.75
N TYR A 253 -0.63 4.67 15.08
CA TYR A 253 0.23 3.89 15.98
C TYR A 253 1.22 4.79 16.74
N HIS A 254 1.78 4.27 17.84
CA HIS A 254 2.78 4.93 18.71
C HIS A 254 2.37 6.32 19.21
N ALA A 255 1.07 6.56 19.39
CA ALA A 255 0.58 7.85 19.85
C ALA A 255 1.02 9.06 18.98
N ARG A 256 1.58 8.87 17.77
CA ARG A 256 2.17 9.94 16.95
C ARG A 256 1.13 10.84 16.31
N LYS A 257 -0.09 10.32 16.10
CA LYS A 257 -1.20 11.01 15.48
C LYS A 257 -2.48 10.81 16.30
N VAL A 258 -3.42 11.73 16.13
CA VAL A 258 -4.79 11.60 16.64
C VAL A 258 -5.74 11.64 15.45
N GLY A 259 -6.67 10.68 15.42
CA GLY A 259 -7.73 10.65 14.42
C GLY A 259 -8.89 11.55 14.84
N ARG A 260 -9.47 12.27 13.88
CA ARG A 260 -10.71 13.05 14.03
C ARG A 260 -11.67 12.67 12.91
N LEU A 261 -12.92 12.42 13.27
CA LEU A 261 -14.02 12.11 12.36
C LEU A 261 -15.21 12.99 12.76
N ASP A 262 -15.56 13.95 11.92
CA ASP A 262 -16.75 14.79 12.09
C ASP A 262 -17.90 14.18 11.27
N LEU A 263 -19.02 13.88 11.93
CA LEU A 263 -20.19 13.23 11.35
C LEU A 263 -21.39 14.15 11.35
N GLU A 264 -22.17 14.10 10.28
CA GLU A 264 -23.56 14.55 10.26
C GLU A 264 -24.47 13.31 10.19
N ILE A 265 -25.40 13.23 11.13
CA ILE A 265 -26.24 12.06 11.35
C ILE A 265 -27.70 12.47 11.16
N GLU A 266 -28.43 11.72 10.35
CA GLU A 266 -29.84 11.99 10.08
C GLU A 266 -30.70 11.71 11.32
N SER A 267 -31.81 12.44 11.48
CA SER A 267 -32.73 12.26 12.60
C SER A 267 -33.34 10.86 12.69
N GLU A 268 -33.44 10.13 11.57
CA GLU A 268 -33.92 8.74 11.51
C GLU A 268 -32.81 7.70 11.73
N GLY A 269 -31.57 8.14 11.95
CA GLY A 269 -30.37 7.31 12.10
C GLY A 269 -29.59 7.15 10.80
N GLY A 270 -28.28 6.91 10.92
CA GLY A 270 -27.36 6.79 9.79
C GLY A 270 -26.58 8.06 9.47
N VAL A 271 -25.41 7.89 8.84
CA VAL A 271 -24.45 8.97 8.54
C VAL A 271 -24.73 9.56 7.16
N SER A 272 -25.12 10.83 7.09
CA SER A 272 -25.36 11.55 5.82
C SER A 272 -24.07 12.06 5.20
N SER A 273 -23.17 12.60 6.01
CA SER A 273 -21.86 13.09 5.58
C SER A 273 -20.80 12.90 6.67
N TYR A 274 -19.53 12.84 6.26
CA TYR A 274 -18.41 12.82 7.19
C TYR A 274 -17.18 13.52 6.62
N GLU A 275 -16.43 14.16 7.51
CA GLU A 275 -15.09 14.67 7.26
C GLU A 275 -14.11 14.01 8.21
N TRP A 276 -12.86 13.84 7.79
CA TRP A 276 -11.85 13.20 8.62
C TRP A 276 -10.50 13.87 8.52
N GLN A 277 -9.73 13.75 9.60
CA GLN A 277 -8.36 14.23 9.70
C GLN A 277 -7.52 13.24 10.52
N SER A 278 -6.26 13.06 10.13
CA SER A 278 -5.25 12.38 10.94
C SER A 278 -4.15 13.39 11.25
N THR A 279 -4.16 13.92 12.48
CA THR A 279 -3.30 15.04 12.86
C THR A 279 -2.04 14.53 13.53
N PRO A 280 -0.83 14.80 12.99
CA PRO A 280 0.42 14.55 13.71
C PRO A 280 0.54 15.45 14.94
N LEU A 281 1.02 14.88 16.03
CA LEU A 281 1.24 15.59 17.29
C LEU A 281 2.63 16.21 17.33
N ASP A 282 2.80 17.31 16.59
CA ASP A 282 4.06 18.05 16.45
C ASP A 282 4.23 19.18 17.48
N GLU A 283 5.33 19.92 17.37
CA GLU A 283 5.71 21.03 18.26
C GLU A 283 4.61 22.09 18.43
N LYS A 284 3.66 22.21 17.49
CA LYS A 284 2.53 23.15 17.60
C LYS A 284 1.69 22.91 18.86
N TYR A 285 1.61 21.66 19.30
CA TYR A 285 0.82 21.27 20.46
C TYR A 285 1.66 21.18 21.73
N GLU A 286 2.92 21.61 21.72
CA GLU A 286 3.71 21.75 22.95
C GLU A 286 3.20 22.89 23.82
N GLY A 287 3.25 22.69 25.14
CA GLY A 287 2.86 23.70 26.10
C GLY A 287 2.75 23.18 27.53
N ASP A 288 2.60 24.08 28.49
CA ASP A 288 2.44 23.68 29.88
C ASP A 288 1.08 23.00 30.08
N SER A 289 1.11 21.67 30.23
CA SER A 289 -0.05 20.88 30.64
C SER A 289 0.21 20.22 32.00
N PHE A 290 -0.83 20.01 32.79
CA PHE A 290 -0.71 19.20 34.00
C PHE A 290 -0.23 17.77 33.67
N ILE A 291 -0.55 17.28 32.46
CA ILE A 291 -0.12 15.98 31.95
C ILE A 291 1.39 15.94 31.71
N LYS A 292 2.01 17.05 31.28
CA LYS A 292 3.48 17.20 31.21
C LYS A 292 4.12 16.98 32.57
N LYS A 293 3.58 17.60 33.62
CA LYS A 293 4.06 17.44 35.01
C LYS A 293 3.82 16.03 35.56
N LEU A 294 2.80 15.32 35.07
CA LEU A 294 2.51 13.93 35.43
C LEU A 294 3.48 12.96 34.76
N ALA A 295 3.76 13.15 33.46
CA ALA A 295 4.70 12.34 32.70
C ALA A 295 6.14 12.47 33.23
N LEU A 296 6.57 13.69 33.55
CA LEU A 296 7.93 14.02 34.01
C LEU A 296 8.27 13.58 35.45
N LYS A 297 7.33 13.06 36.24
CA LYS A 297 7.53 12.70 37.66
C LYS A 297 8.20 11.34 37.90
N MET A 298 8.66 10.68 36.84
CA MET A 298 9.45 9.47 36.95
C MET A 298 10.93 9.83 37.16
N PRO A 299 11.68 9.15 38.05
CA PRO A 299 13.13 9.25 38.00
C PRO A 299 13.57 8.68 36.66
N SER A 300 14.03 9.56 35.77
CA SER A 300 14.67 9.19 34.52
C SER A 300 15.72 8.14 34.82
N ALA A 301 15.61 6.96 34.19
CA ALA A 301 16.79 6.15 33.96
C ALA A 301 17.79 7.08 33.28
N LYS A 302 18.90 7.34 33.98
CA LYS A 302 19.79 8.47 33.75
C LYS A 302 20.03 8.75 32.26
N LYS A 303 19.88 10.03 31.95
CA LYS A 303 20.51 10.82 30.88
C LYS A 303 22.03 10.63 30.88
N GLN A 304 22.51 9.45 30.49
CA GLN A 304 23.92 9.11 30.38
C GLN A 304 24.19 8.43 29.03
N GLU A 305 23.72 9.03 27.94
CA GLU A 305 24.08 8.59 26.57
C GLU A 305 24.21 9.72 25.55
N SER A 306 24.06 10.99 25.96
CA SER A 306 24.61 12.11 25.18
C SER A 306 26.08 12.27 25.56
N GLU A 307 26.98 12.18 24.58
CA GLU A 307 28.45 12.30 24.69
C GLU A 307 29.22 11.00 25.00
N ARG A 308 29.29 10.07 24.03
CA ARG A 308 30.57 9.39 23.75
C ARG A 308 30.81 9.28 22.24
N PRO A 309 32.00 9.64 21.73
CA PRO A 309 32.34 9.48 20.32
C PRO A 309 32.35 7.99 19.93
N VAL A 310 32.04 7.74 18.66
CA VAL A 310 32.09 6.44 17.97
C VAL A 310 33.53 5.91 17.93
N THR A 311 34.05 5.47 19.06
CA THR A 311 35.33 4.78 19.15
C THR A 311 35.31 3.94 20.42
N ILE A 312 35.75 2.68 20.35
CA ILE A 312 35.78 1.68 21.45
C ILE A 312 34.49 0.84 21.57
N ALA A 313 34.23 0.01 20.56
CA ALA A 313 33.57 -1.28 20.74
C ALA A 313 34.37 -2.37 20.02
N ARG A 314 35.66 -2.52 20.40
CA ARG A 314 36.53 -3.61 19.94
C ARG A 314 37.20 -4.39 21.07
N LYS A 315 36.83 -4.17 22.33
CA LYS A 315 37.29 -4.94 23.49
C LYS A 315 36.19 -4.96 24.54
N VAL A 316 36.08 -6.08 25.26
CA VAL A 316 35.06 -6.44 26.26
C VAL A 316 33.88 -7.25 25.67
N ILE A 317 34.20 -8.36 25.00
CA ILE A 317 33.50 -9.62 25.22
C ILE A 317 34.46 -10.46 26.06
N GLN A 318 34.37 -10.35 27.38
CA GLN A 318 34.91 -11.36 28.29
C GLN A 318 33.97 -11.47 29.50
N GLU A 319 33.27 -12.61 29.50
CA GLU A 319 32.82 -13.42 30.63
C GLU A 319 32.27 -12.72 31.89
N LYS A 320 30.95 -12.84 32.07
CA LYS A 320 30.38 -13.39 33.31
C LYS A 320 29.04 -14.09 33.02
N LYS A 321 29.05 -15.42 33.16
CA LYS A 321 27.88 -16.33 33.12
C LYS A 321 26.88 -15.96 34.23
N PRO A 322 25.57 -15.98 33.97
CA PRO A 322 24.58 -16.37 34.97
C PRO A 322 24.52 -17.90 35.04
N ILE A 323 24.50 -18.41 36.26
CA ILE A 323 24.32 -19.82 36.58
C ILE A 323 22.87 -20.20 36.22
N LEU A 324 22.70 -21.09 35.24
CA LEU A 324 21.46 -21.82 35.02
C LEU A 324 21.77 -23.29 35.29
N THR A 325 21.03 -23.87 36.24
CA THR A 325 21.14 -25.28 36.65
C THR A 325 20.50 -26.19 35.61
N GLU A 326 20.99 -27.44 35.54
CA GLU A 326 20.61 -28.48 34.56
C GLU A 326 19.10 -28.84 34.51
N ALA A 327 18.28 -28.32 35.42
CA ALA A 327 16.84 -28.56 35.45
C ALA A 327 16.04 -27.82 34.35
N ASP A 328 16.57 -26.74 33.77
CA ASP A 328 15.83 -25.95 32.75
C ASP A 328 15.98 -26.50 31.31
N ASN A 329 16.87 -27.48 31.09
CA ASN A 329 17.14 -28.05 29.76
C ASN A 329 16.19 -29.19 29.35
N MET A 330 15.26 -29.63 30.20
CA MET A 330 14.40 -30.78 29.90
C MET A 330 13.09 -30.44 29.15
N LEU A 331 12.73 -29.16 28.96
CA LEU A 331 11.44 -28.76 28.37
C LEU A 331 11.49 -28.22 26.92
N ALA A 332 12.65 -28.23 26.25
CA ALA A 332 12.82 -27.65 24.89
C ALA A 332 12.62 -28.64 23.72
N HIS A 333 12.37 -29.93 24.00
CA HIS A 333 12.44 -30.98 22.98
C HIS A 333 11.20 -31.14 22.07
N ASP A 334 10.08 -30.47 22.35
CA ASP A 334 8.78 -30.79 21.70
C ASP A 334 8.22 -29.70 20.75
N LYS A 335 8.93 -28.60 20.50
CA LYS A 335 8.47 -27.55 19.55
C LYS A 335 8.80 -27.90 18.08
N PRO A 336 7.95 -27.61 17.08
CA PRO A 336 8.27 -27.82 15.66
C PRO A 336 9.37 -26.87 15.18
N LEU A 337 10.19 -27.30 14.22
CA LEU A 337 11.24 -26.49 13.60
C LEU A 337 10.61 -25.42 12.68
N MET A 338 10.91 -24.15 12.93
CA MET A 338 10.38 -23.04 12.13
C MET A 338 11.07 -22.93 10.76
N VAL A 339 10.26 -22.81 9.71
CA VAL A 339 10.68 -22.55 8.32
C VAL A 339 10.05 -21.23 7.89
N LEU A 340 10.85 -20.17 7.80
CA LEU A 340 10.39 -18.83 7.46
C LEU A 340 10.52 -18.59 5.96
N VAL A 341 9.43 -18.26 5.29
CA VAL A 341 9.37 -18.04 3.83
C VAL A 341 9.08 -16.57 3.56
N PHE A 342 10.03 -15.86 2.99
CA PHE A 342 9.88 -14.47 2.55
C PHE A 342 9.55 -14.43 1.05
N TYR A 343 8.45 -13.74 0.71
CA TYR A 343 7.94 -13.64 -0.65
C TYR A 343 7.45 -12.22 -0.96
N ALA A 344 7.20 -11.90 -2.23
CA ALA A 344 6.56 -10.65 -2.63
C ALA A 344 5.32 -10.93 -3.49
N VAL A 345 4.25 -10.15 -3.32
CA VAL A 345 3.06 -10.24 -4.18
C VAL A 345 3.44 -9.94 -5.64
N GLY A 346 3.12 -10.87 -6.55
CA GLY A 346 3.49 -10.81 -7.98
C GLY A 346 4.84 -11.42 -8.33
N CYS A 347 5.57 -11.99 -7.37
CA CYS A 347 6.83 -12.70 -7.61
C CYS A 347 6.59 -14.10 -8.21
N ARG A 348 6.89 -14.27 -9.50
CA ARG A 348 6.75 -15.57 -10.20
C ARG A 348 7.56 -16.71 -9.56
N SER A 349 8.82 -16.45 -9.25
CA SER A 349 9.69 -17.43 -8.60
C SER A 349 9.18 -17.85 -7.21
N CYS A 350 8.49 -16.95 -6.51
CA CYS A 350 7.89 -17.23 -5.20
C CYS A 350 6.67 -18.13 -5.34
N MET A 351 5.80 -17.88 -6.33
CA MET A 351 4.64 -18.73 -6.63
C MET A 351 5.05 -20.14 -7.08
N GLU A 352 6.17 -20.27 -7.81
CA GLU A 352 6.71 -21.59 -8.20
C GLU A 352 7.25 -22.36 -6.99
N VAL A 353 7.98 -21.71 -6.08
CA VAL A 353 8.44 -22.33 -4.82
C VAL A 353 7.25 -22.77 -3.95
N GLU A 354 6.23 -21.91 -3.83
CA GLU A 354 5.05 -22.17 -3.02
C GLU A 354 4.19 -23.33 -3.55
N ARG A 355 4.12 -23.49 -4.86
CA ARG A 355 3.32 -24.54 -5.50
C ARG A 355 4.07 -25.85 -5.66
N ASP A 356 5.35 -25.79 -6.05
CA ASP A 356 6.08 -26.95 -6.54
C ASP A 356 7.05 -27.53 -5.49
N VAL A 357 7.38 -26.77 -4.43
CA VAL A 357 8.39 -27.17 -3.44
C VAL A 357 7.80 -27.30 -2.04
N LEU A 358 7.08 -26.29 -1.55
CA LEU A 358 6.57 -26.30 -0.17
C LEU A 358 5.61 -27.45 0.16
N PRO A 359 4.66 -27.85 -0.72
CA PRO A 359 3.73 -28.93 -0.39
C PRO A 359 4.42 -30.27 -0.14
N GLY A 360 5.45 -30.59 -0.94
CA GLY A 360 6.23 -31.82 -0.75
C GLY A 360 7.08 -31.80 0.54
N ILE A 361 7.51 -30.61 0.98
CA ILE A 361 8.20 -30.44 2.26
C ILE A 361 7.22 -30.57 3.44
N GLU A 362 6.03 -29.95 3.34
CA GLU A 362 4.98 -30.10 4.35
C GLU A 362 4.52 -31.55 4.50
N GLU A 363 4.36 -32.27 3.39
CA GLU A 363 4.00 -33.69 3.39
C GLU A 363 5.09 -34.58 4.00
N LYS A 364 6.36 -34.34 3.64
CA LYS A 364 7.50 -35.16 4.12
C LYS A 364 7.78 -34.99 5.61
N TYR A 365 7.65 -33.77 6.15
CA TYR A 365 8.05 -33.46 7.54
C TYR A 365 6.88 -33.28 8.50
N GLY A 366 5.67 -33.00 8.01
CA GLY A 366 4.45 -32.87 8.80
C GLY A 366 4.64 -32.00 10.05
N ASN A 367 4.20 -32.52 11.20
CA ASN A 367 4.24 -31.80 12.49
C ASN A 367 5.66 -31.54 13.04
N LYS A 368 6.73 -32.02 12.38
CA LYS A 368 8.11 -31.74 12.79
C LYS A 368 8.56 -30.33 12.40
N ILE A 369 7.88 -29.70 11.44
CA ILE A 369 8.18 -28.34 10.97
C ILE A 369 6.93 -27.46 11.05
N ALA A 370 7.13 -26.14 11.07
CA ALA A 370 6.07 -25.16 10.92
C ALA A 370 6.51 -24.11 9.89
N ILE A 371 5.74 -23.98 8.80
CA ILE A 371 6.03 -23.02 7.73
C ILE A 371 5.28 -21.72 7.98
N GLU A 372 6.00 -20.61 8.07
CA GLU A 372 5.42 -19.26 8.17
C GLU A 372 5.84 -18.40 6.98
N LYS A 373 4.87 -17.70 6.39
CA LYS A 373 5.05 -16.92 5.17
C LYS A 373 4.95 -15.42 5.45
N TYR A 374 5.91 -14.65 4.94
CA TYR A 374 6.07 -13.22 5.18
C TYR A 374 6.15 -12.46 3.85
N ASP A 375 5.16 -11.62 3.56
CA ASP A 375 5.18 -10.74 2.39
C ASP A 375 6.13 -9.56 2.64
N ILE A 376 7.24 -9.48 1.91
CA ILE A 376 8.21 -8.39 1.98
C ILE A 376 7.68 -7.08 1.39
N GLY A 377 6.51 -7.10 0.74
CA GLY A 377 5.76 -5.90 0.41
C GLY A 377 5.33 -5.10 1.64
N ILE A 378 5.36 -5.73 2.82
CA ILE A 378 5.15 -5.11 4.13
C ILE A 378 6.52 -4.73 4.71
N SER A 379 6.74 -3.44 4.98
CA SER A 379 8.03 -2.88 5.43
C SER A 379 8.61 -3.57 6.68
N ARG A 380 7.75 -4.04 7.59
CA ARG A 380 8.15 -4.80 8.78
C ARG A 380 8.73 -6.17 8.43
N ASN A 381 8.09 -6.90 7.52
CA ASN A 381 8.55 -8.22 7.08
C ASN A 381 9.88 -8.12 6.32
N TYR A 382 10.03 -7.07 5.51
CA TYR A 382 11.33 -6.76 4.89
C TYR A 382 12.40 -6.44 5.95
N GLY A 383 12.07 -5.63 6.96
CA GLY A 383 12.97 -5.33 8.08
C GLY A 383 13.37 -6.58 8.86
N GLN A 384 12.44 -7.52 9.06
CA GLN A 384 12.68 -8.81 9.70
C GLN A 384 13.63 -9.67 8.86
N MET A 385 13.36 -9.83 7.56
CA MET A 385 14.24 -10.53 6.63
C MET A 385 15.67 -9.94 6.68
N ALA A 386 15.80 -8.62 6.55
CA ALA A 386 17.09 -7.93 6.55
C ALA A 386 17.89 -8.11 7.86
N ARG A 387 17.22 -8.25 9.00
CA ARG A 387 17.86 -8.52 10.29
C ARG A 387 18.36 -9.95 10.40
N LEU A 388 17.55 -10.90 9.96
CA LEU A 388 17.91 -12.31 9.95
C LEU A 388 19.09 -12.55 8.99
N GLU A 389 19.06 -11.95 7.81
CA GLU A 389 20.19 -11.95 6.87
C GLU A 389 21.48 -11.43 7.53
N LYS A 390 21.41 -10.28 8.20
CA LYS A 390 22.57 -9.71 8.90
C LYS A 390 23.06 -10.59 10.05
N LEU A 391 22.15 -11.18 10.81
CA LEU A 391 22.46 -12.09 11.92
C LEU A 391 23.25 -13.30 11.43
N TYR A 392 22.86 -13.84 10.28
CA TYR A 392 23.49 -15.02 9.69
C TYR A 392 24.64 -14.68 8.72
N GLY A 393 25.00 -13.40 8.59
CA GLY A 393 26.11 -12.94 7.76
C GLY A 393 25.87 -13.11 6.25
N VAL A 394 24.60 -13.08 5.83
CA VAL A 394 24.18 -13.24 4.44
C VAL A 394 23.75 -11.90 3.86
N GLU A 395 24.12 -11.64 2.61
CA GLU A 395 23.68 -10.47 1.84
C GLU A 395 22.96 -10.93 0.57
N GLY A 396 21.67 -10.61 0.42
CA GLY A 396 20.96 -10.87 -0.83
C GLY A 396 19.72 -10.01 -1.02
N GLY A 397 18.87 -9.85 -0.02
CA GLY A 397 17.74 -8.91 -0.03
C GLY A 397 16.73 -9.14 -1.16
N TYR A 398 16.68 -10.33 -1.75
CA TYR A 398 15.76 -10.67 -2.85
C TYR A 398 15.01 -11.97 -2.55
N VAL A 399 13.74 -12.00 -2.96
CA VAL A 399 12.81 -13.12 -2.77
C VAL A 399 12.68 -13.99 -4.03
N PRO A 400 12.30 -15.28 -3.93
CA PRO A 400 11.95 -16.01 -2.71
C PRO A 400 13.17 -16.31 -1.84
N GLU A 401 12.99 -16.17 -0.53
CA GLU A 401 14.02 -16.49 0.46
C GLU A 401 13.40 -17.37 1.54
N ILE A 402 14.10 -18.44 1.93
CA ILE A 402 13.69 -19.33 3.01
C ILE A 402 14.79 -19.42 4.05
N ILE A 403 14.43 -19.16 5.31
CA ILE A 403 15.34 -19.23 6.46
C ILE A 403 14.88 -20.38 7.36
N VAL A 404 15.79 -21.31 7.63
CA VAL A 404 15.59 -22.46 8.53
C VAL A 404 16.73 -22.50 9.52
N SER A 405 16.46 -22.19 10.80
CA SER A 405 17.51 -21.99 11.79
C SER A 405 18.55 -20.96 11.28
N LYS A 406 19.84 -21.31 11.23
CA LYS A 406 20.93 -20.47 10.68
C LYS A 406 21.12 -20.55 9.16
N TYR A 407 20.33 -21.37 8.47
CA TYR A 407 20.49 -21.63 7.05
C TYR A 407 19.58 -20.71 6.23
N VAL A 408 20.17 -19.98 5.29
CA VAL A 408 19.46 -19.05 4.40
C VAL A 408 19.56 -19.56 2.96
N LEU A 409 18.41 -19.78 2.33
CA LEU A 409 18.30 -20.19 0.93
C LEU A 409 17.61 -19.10 0.13
N MET A 410 18.34 -18.48 -0.79
CA MET A 410 17.83 -17.39 -1.63
C MET A 410 17.69 -17.83 -3.08
N GLY A 411 16.54 -17.52 -3.66
CA GLY A 411 16.20 -17.83 -5.04
C GLY A 411 15.71 -19.26 -5.24
N LYS A 412 14.81 -19.42 -6.22
CA LYS A 412 14.12 -20.67 -6.55
C LYS A 412 15.07 -21.86 -6.70
N GLU A 413 16.15 -21.75 -7.46
CA GLU A 413 17.03 -22.89 -7.77
C GLU A 413 17.72 -23.44 -6.53
N LYS A 414 18.21 -22.55 -5.64
CA LYS A 414 18.85 -22.96 -4.38
C LYS A 414 17.84 -23.53 -3.40
N ILE A 415 16.64 -22.97 -3.34
CA ILE A 415 15.54 -23.50 -2.52
C ILE A 415 15.16 -24.91 -2.99
N LYS A 416 14.92 -25.09 -4.29
CA LYS A 416 14.53 -26.38 -4.85
C LYS A 416 15.59 -27.47 -4.66
N ALA A 417 16.88 -27.12 -4.78
CA ALA A 417 17.98 -28.07 -4.63
C ALA A 417 18.39 -28.34 -3.18
N GLY A 418 18.11 -27.39 -2.26
CA GLY A 418 18.76 -27.34 -0.94
C GLY A 418 17.82 -27.41 0.26
N LEU A 419 16.53 -27.08 0.12
CA LEU A 419 15.62 -26.93 1.27
C LEU A 419 15.47 -28.22 2.06
N ASP A 420 15.30 -29.35 1.37
CA ASP A 420 15.15 -30.66 2.00
C ASP A 420 16.36 -31.01 2.88
N LYS A 421 17.58 -30.90 2.32
CA LYS A 421 18.84 -31.17 3.04
C LYS A 421 19.07 -30.22 4.22
N VAL A 422 18.67 -28.96 4.07
CA VAL A 422 18.77 -27.95 5.12
C VAL A 422 17.85 -28.30 6.30
N ILE A 423 16.63 -28.77 6.02
CA ILE A 423 15.69 -29.18 7.05
C ILE A 423 16.19 -30.43 7.78
N GLU A 424 16.67 -31.47 7.08
CA GLU A 424 17.24 -32.67 7.70
C GLU A 424 18.42 -32.32 8.62
N LYS A 425 19.32 -31.45 8.12
CA LYS A 425 20.47 -30.99 8.88
C LYS A 425 20.04 -30.20 10.12
N ALA A 426 19.09 -29.27 9.98
CA ALA A 426 18.58 -28.47 11.09
C ALA A 426 17.83 -29.30 12.14
N LEU A 427 17.18 -30.41 11.74
CA LEU A 427 16.53 -31.36 12.66
C LEU A 427 17.55 -32.24 13.42
N SER A 428 18.73 -32.48 12.84
CA SER A 428 19.79 -33.31 13.43
C SER A 428 20.73 -32.57 14.39
N GLU A 429 20.77 -31.23 14.34
CA GLU A 429 21.64 -30.42 15.19
C GLU A 429 21.05 -30.23 16.61
N PRO A 430 21.87 -30.26 17.69
CA PRO A 430 21.40 -30.03 19.05
C PRO A 430 20.71 -28.67 19.19
N ARG A 431 19.57 -28.64 19.91
CA ARG A 431 18.86 -27.38 20.14
C ARG A 431 19.49 -26.54 21.25
N ASP A 432 20.43 -25.65 20.94
CA ASP A 432 20.98 -24.65 21.86
C ASP A 432 20.45 -23.23 21.59
N SER A 433 20.49 -22.35 22.60
CA SER A 433 19.94 -20.99 22.51
C SER A 433 20.73 -20.04 21.58
N LYS A 434 21.84 -20.49 21.00
CA LYS A 434 22.66 -19.71 20.06
C LYS A 434 22.59 -20.20 18.62
N THR A 435 22.33 -21.49 18.38
CA THR A 435 22.33 -22.09 17.04
C THR A 435 21.06 -22.88 16.71
N SER A 436 20.05 -22.88 17.56
CA SER A 436 18.78 -23.54 17.25
C SER A 436 17.56 -22.64 17.30
N GLY A 437 16.86 -22.65 16.16
CA GLY A 437 15.43 -22.37 16.03
C GLY A 437 14.97 -21.06 16.64
N LEU A 438 14.89 -20.02 15.81
CA LEU A 438 14.05 -18.86 16.09
C LEU A 438 12.72 -19.33 16.70
N THR A 439 12.55 -19.13 17.99
CA THR A 439 11.28 -19.42 18.66
C THR A 439 10.27 -18.34 18.24
N LYS A 440 8.96 -18.59 18.41
CA LYS A 440 7.96 -17.55 18.16
C LYS A 440 8.23 -16.30 19.01
N GLU A 441 8.83 -16.50 20.17
CA GLU A 441 9.30 -15.46 21.07
C GLU A 441 10.51 -14.68 20.53
N ASP A 442 11.47 -15.33 19.86
CA ASP A 442 12.61 -14.66 19.21
C ASP A 442 12.16 -13.84 17.99
N ILE A 443 11.23 -14.38 17.19
CA ILE A 443 10.61 -13.67 16.05
C ILE A 443 9.90 -12.40 16.53
N ALA A 444 9.24 -12.45 17.69
CA ALA A 444 8.61 -11.29 18.32
C ALA A 444 9.65 -10.27 18.84
N ALA A 445 10.78 -10.73 19.40
CA ALA A 445 11.87 -9.87 19.86
C ALA A 445 12.58 -9.13 18.70
N TYR A 446 12.66 -9.74 17.51
CA TYR A 446 13.22 -9.12 16.30
C TYR A 446 12.30 -8.10 15.63
N GLN A 447 11.15 -7.77 16.21
CA GLN A 447 10.18 -6.80 15.69
C GLN A 447 10.34 -5.35 16.21
N ALA A 448 11.40 -5.03 16.98
CA ALA A 448 11.61 -3.68 17.53
C ALA A 448 12.00 -2.62 16.44
N PRO A 449 11.51 -1.36 16.44
CA PRO A 449 11.62 -0.47 15.28
C PRO A 449 13.00 0.21 15.05
N SER A 450 13.83 0.36 16.09
CA SER A 450 14.93 1.35 16.11
C SER A 450 16.08 1.14 15.11
N VAL A 451 16.29 -0.09 14.63
CA VAL A 451 17.42 -0.40 13.71
C VAL A 451 16.99 -0.43 12.24
N VAL A 452 15.69 -0.40 11.93
CA VAL A 452 15.21 -0.51 10.53
C VAL A 452 15.60 0.72 9.71
N GLU A 453 15.53 1.92 10.31
CA GLU A 453 15.76 3.17 9.59
C GLU A 453 17.20 3.29 9.08
N SER A 454 18.19 2.92 9.89
CA SER A 454 19.62 2.93 9.52
C SER A 454 20.00 1.80 8.55
N LEU A 455 19.37 0.63 8.66
CA LEU A 455 19.60 -0.50 7.74
C LEU A 455 18.99 -0.27 6.36
N MET A 456 17.77 0.27 6.29
CA MET A 456 17.13 0.69 5.05
C MET A 456 18.01 1.73 4.33
N LEU A 457 18.44 2.78 5.03
CA LEU A 457 19.32 3.82 4.46
C LEU A 457 20.65 3.29 3.91
N SER A 458 21.26 2.28 4.56
CA SER A 458 22.52 1.67 4.10
C SER A 458 22.36 0.77 2.87
N ARG A 459 21.27 0.01 2.74
CA ARG A 459 20.97 -0.79 1.53
C ARG A 459 20.52 0.10 0.38
N PHE A 460 19.80 1.19 0.65
CA PHE A 460 19.38 2.16 -0.37
C PHE A 460 20.52 3.04 -0.88
N ALA A 461 21.54 3.33 -0.06
CA ALA A 461 22.77 3.96 -0.54
C ALA A 461 23.51 3.12 -1.61
N SER A 462 23.19 1.83 -1.73
CA SER A 462 23.73 0.96 -2.79
C SER A 462 22.94 1.02 -4.11
N PHE A 463 21.68 1.47 -4.12
CA PHE A 463 20.92 1.71 -5.36
C PHE A 463 21.31 3.06 -5.96
N LYS A 464 22.38 3.04 -6.77
CA LYS A 464 22.86 4.22 -7.50
C LYS A 464 21.78 4.68 -8.49
N ALA A 465 21.61 6.00 -8.66
CA ALA A 465 20.69 6.62 -9.64
C ALA A 465 20.80 6.01 -11.07
N TYR A 466 21.97 5.47 -11.40
CA TYR A 466 22.23 4.65 -12.58
C TYR A 466 21.26 3.46 -12.76
N THR A 467 20.91 2.73 -11.69
CA THR A 467 20.02 1.56 -11.77
C THR A 467 18.60 1.96 -12.17
N ILE A 468 18.09 3.04 -11.58
CA ILE A 468 16.79 3.63 -11.89
C ILE A 468 16.79 4.23 -13.29
N GLY A 469 17.87 4.91 -13.68
CA GLY A 469 18.07 5.41 -15.04
C GLY A 469 18.12 4.28 -16.07
N MET A 470 18.80 3.17 -15.78
CA MET A 470 18.86 2.01 -16.66
C MET A 470 17.48 1.36 -16.83
N ALA A 471 16.72 1.20 -15.74
CA ALA A 471 15.35 0.70 -15.79
C ALA A 471 14.46 1.60 -16.65
N GLY A 472 14.52 2.93 -16.43
CA GLY A 472 13.80 3.90 -17.23
C GLY A 472 14.18 3.84 -18.71
N PHE A 473 15.47 3.76 -19.03
CA PHE A 473 15.96 3.63 -20.41
C PHE A 473 15.45 2.35 -21.09
N LEU A 474 15.53 1.20 -20.41
CA LEU A 474 15.06 -0.09 -20.94
C LEU A 474 13.55 -0.08 -21.19
N ASP A 475 12.76 0.46 -20.25
CA ASP A 475 11.30 0.60 -20.43
C ASP A 475 10.96 1.60 -21.54
N GLY A 476 11.82 2.60 -21.75
CA GLY A 476 11.75 3.55 -22.87
C GLY A 476 11.91 2.89 -24.24
N ILE A 477 12.52 1.70 -24.33
CA ILE A 477 12.60 0.88 -25.54
C ILE A 477 11.28 0.11 -25.74
N ASN A 478 10.18 0.86 -25.81
CA ASN A 478 8.85 0.31 -26.05
C ASN A 478 8.55 0.21 -27.55
N PRO A 479 8.27 -0.99 -28.09
CA PRO A 479 7.89 -1.17 -29.50
C PRO A 479 6.74 -0.26 -29.95
N CYS A 480 5.80 0.08 -29.06
CA CYS A 480 4.67 0.96 -29.37
C CYS A 480 5.13 2.41 -29.57
N ALA A 481 5.91 2.95 -28.64
CA ALA A 481 6.40 4.34 -28.67
C ALA A 481 7.34 4.57 -29.86
N PHE A 482 8.18 3.57 -30.17
CA PHE A 482 9.04 3.59 -31.34
C PHE A 482 8.23 3.59 -32.63
N THR A 483 7.23 2.70 -32.74
CA THR A 483 6.41 2.59 -33.95
C THR A 483 5.61 3.85 -34.19
N THR A 484 5.03 4.43 -33.14
CA THR A 484 4.22 5.65 -33.25
C THR A 484 5.06 6.84 -33.69
N ILE A 485 6.25 7.05 -33.12
CA ILE A 485 7.09 8.17 -33.52
C ILE A 485 7.71 7.99 -34.90
N VAL A 486 8.14 6.77 -35.27
CA VAL A 486 8.67 6.49 -36.60
C VAL A 486 7.59 6.67 -37.66
N PHE A 487 6.37 6.18 -37.40
CA PHE A 487 5.22 6.40 -38.27
C PHE A 487 4.91 7.90 -38.39
N PHE A 488 4.89 8.62 -37.27
CA PHE A 488 4.60 10.05 -37.22
C PHE A 488 5.62 10.88 -38.02
N ILE A 489 6.93 10.64 -37.82
CA ILE A 489 8.00 11.32 -38.58
C ILE A 489 7.92 10.96 -40.07
N SER A 490 7.75 9.67 -40.39
CA SER A 490 7.66 9.20 -41.78
C SER A 490 6.47 9.80 -42.51
N PHE A 491 5.36 9.95 -41.81
CA PHE A 491 4.14 10.58 -42.29
C PHE A 491 4.33 12.09 -42.52
N LEU A 492 4.89 12.82 -41.57
CA LEU A 492 5.18 14.24 -41.73
C LEU A 492 6.18 14.49 -42.87
N ALA A 493 7.18 13.63 -43.01
CA ALA A 493 8.14 13.69 -44.12
C ALA A 493 7.47 13.42 -45.48
N PHE A 494 6.54 12.45 -45.55
CA PHE A 494 5.80 12.11 -46.76
C PHE A 494 4.88 13.24 -47.24
N ILE A 495 4.27 13.96 -46.30
CA ILE A 495 3.40 15.11 -46.61
C ILE A 495 4.20 16.35 -47.07
N GLY A 496 5.51 16.34 -46.85
CA GLY A 496 6.40 17.43 -47.24
C GLY A 496 6.46 18.57 -46.22
N TYR A 497 6.22 18.27 -44.94
CA TYR A 497 6.52 19.21 -43.86
C TYR A 497 8.00 19.58 -43.87
N ARG A 498 8.30 20.83 -43.52
CA ARG A 498 9.68 21.30 -43.43
C ARG A 498 10.32 20.71 -42.18
N LYS A 499 11.65 20.55 -42.22
CA LYS A 499 12.44 20.09 -41.06
C LYS A 499 12.10 20.84 -39.76
N ARG A 500 11.87 22.16 -39.81
CA ARG A 500 11.49 22.98 -38.64
C ARG A 500 10.13 22.59 -38.03
N GLU A 501 9.15 22.24 -38.86
CA GLU A 501 7.80 21.86 -38.41
C GLU A 501 7.82 20.45 -37.82
N MET A 502 8.61 19.56 -38.43
CA MET A 502 8.85 18.21 -37.92
C MET A 502 9.54 18.24 -36.55
N ILE A 503 10.58 19.09 -36.40
CA ILE A 503 11.27 19.33 -35.11
C ILE A 503 10.27 19.78 -34.04
N LEU A 504 9.42 20.77 -34.35
CA LEU A 504 8.41 21.26 -33.42
C LEU A 504 7.44 20.15 -32.99
N ALA A 505 6.91 19.39 -33.96
CA ALA A 505 5.98 18.30 -33.68
C ALA A 505 6.61 17.23 -32.77
N GLY A 506 7.86 16.82 -33.05
CA GLY A 506 8.55 15.82 -32.23
C GLY A 506 8.87 16.28 -30.81
N ILE A 507 9.22 17.55 -30.62
CA ILE A 507 9.44 18.12 -29.28
C ILE A 507 8.15 18.06 -28.46
N PHE A 508 7.03 18.55 -29.02
CA PHE A 508 5.74 18.55 -28.32
C PHE A 508 5.22 17.13 -28.05
N PHE A 509 5.42 16.21 -28.98
CA PHE A 509 5.11 14.80 -28.77
C PHE A 509 5.92 14.21 -27.60
N THR A 510 7.24 14.44 -27.57
CA THR A 510 8.12 13.94 -26.51
C THR A 510 7.77 14.54 -25.14
N ILE A 511 7.47 15.84 -25.08
CA ILE A 511 7.02 16.51 -23.85
C ILE A 511 5.69 15.90 -23.36
N ALA A 512 4.75 15.64 -24.27
CA ALA A 512 3.48 15.01 -23.91
C ALA A 512 3.68 13.61 -23.31
N VAL A 513 4.58 12.81 -23.89
CA VAL A 513 4.93 11.48 -23.37
C VAL A 513 5.55 11.59 -21.97
N PHE A 514 6.55 12.46 -21.80
CA PHE A 514 7.15 12.72 -20.49
C PHE A 514 6.11 13.12 -19.44
N MET A 515 5.24 14.07 -19.79
CA MET A 515 4.24 14.60 -18.86
C MET A 515 3.19 13.55 -18.50
N ALA A 516 2.71 12.76 -19.48
CA ALA A 516 1.77 11.68 -19.25
C ALA A 516 2.34 10.66 -18.25
N TYR A 517 3.56 10.16 -18.50
CA TYR A 517 4.18 9.20 -17.59
C TYR A 517 4.49 9.83 -16.24
N PHE A 518 5.04 11.04 -16.17
CA PHE A 518 5.31 11.71 -14.90
C PHE A 518 4.03 11.88 -14.04
N LEU A 519 2.91 12.26 -14.65
CA LEU A 519 1.61 12.37 -13.98
C LEU A 519 1.05 11.01 -13.53
N ILE A 520 1.21 9.96 -14.34
CA ILE A 520 0.87 8.58 -13.95
C ILE A 520 1.71 8.16 -12.73
N GLY A 521 3.00 8.51 -12.74
CA GLY A 521 3.94 8.28 -11.65
C GLY A 521 3.58 9.03 -10.37
N LEU A 522 2.94 10.20 -10.44
CA LEU A 522 2.46 10.96 -9.26
C LEU A 522 1.20 10.38 -8.60
N GLY A 523 0.65 9.28 -9.12
CA GLY A 523 -0.41 8.53 -8.43
C GLY A 523 -1.79 8.58 -9.08
N ILE A 524 -1.94 9.14 -10.28
CA ILE A 524 -3.18 8.99 -11.08
C ILE A 524 -3.55 7.50 -11.23
N PHE A 525 -2.55 6.62 -11.29
CA PHE A 525 -2.76 5.20 -11.39
C PHE A 525 -3.20 4.52 -10.07
N ARG A 526 -2.98 5.15 -8.91
CA ARG A 526 -3.52 4.69 -7.60
C ARG A 526 -5.04 4.82 -7.57
N PHE A 527 -5.56 5.91 -8.12
CA PHE A 527 -7.00 6.12 -8.35
C PHE A 527 -7.56 5.13 -9.38
N LEU A 528 -6.87 4.92 -10.51
CA LEU A 528 -7.33 3.95 -11.51
C LEU A 528 -7.33 2.51 -10.99
N ARG A 529 -6.36 2.12 -10.14
CA ARG A 529 -6.31 0.79 -9.49
C ARG A 529 -7.26 0.62 -8.31
N SER A 530 -7.75 1.68 -7.68
CA SER A 530 -8.75 1.56 -6.60
C SER A 530 -10.13 1.13 -7.13
N LEU A 531 -10.35 1.26 -8.44
CA LEU A 531 -11.53 0.75 -9.11
C LEU A 531 -11.45 -0.78 -9.21
N SER A 532 -12.41 -1.47 -8.60
CA SER A 532 -12.54 -2.95 -8.66
C SER A 532 -12.64 -3.50 -10.09
N ALA A 533 -13.10 -2.68 -11.05
CA ALA A 533 -13.19 -3.01 -12.46
C ALA A 533 -11.84 -3.00 -13.20
N PHE A 534 -10.78 -2.42 -12.63
CA PHE A 534 -9.52 -2.20 -13.34
C PHE A 534 -8.81 -3.50 -13.73
N GLY A 535 -8.82 -4.51 -12.84
CA GLY A 535 -8.24 -5.82 -13.14
C GLY A 535 -8.93 -6.53 -14.31
N TYR A 536 -10.25 -6.51 -14.34
CA TYR A 536 -11.05 -7.09 -15.44
C TYR A 536 -10.88 -6.31 -16.75
N LEU A 537 -10.81 -4.98 -16.68
CA LEU A 537 -10.60 -4.12 -17.84
C LEU A 537 -9.22 -4.34 -18.46
N ALA A 538 -8.15 -4.35 -17.65
CA ALA A 538 -6.79 -4.60 -18.10
C ALA A 538 -6.65 -6.01 -18.71
N LEU A 539 -7.27 -7.02 -18.09
CA LEU A 539 -7.30 -8.37 -18.63
C LEU A 539 -7.97 -8.41 -20.01
N THR A 540 -9.13 -7.78 -20.15
CA THR A 540 -9.91 -7.71 -21.39
C THR A 540 -9.14 -7.02 -22.50
N ILE A 541 -8.56 -5.84 -22.22
CA ILE A 541 -7.74 -5.08 -23.17
C ILE A 541 -6.54 -5.93 -23.63
N ASN A 542 -5.85 -6.61 -22.71
CA ASN A 542 -4.70 -7.45 -23.07
C ASN A 542 -5.11 -8.68 -23.92
N ILE A 543 -6.29 -9.29 -23.68
CA ILE A 543 -6.82 -10.34 -24.57
C ILE A 543 -7.07 -9.77 -25.96
N LEU A 544 -7.72 -8.61 -26.04
CA LEU A 544 -8.06 -7.97 -27.31
C LEU A 544 -6.80 -7.61 -28.11
N ILE A 545 -5.80 -6.97 -27.47
CA ILE A 545 -4.54 -6.61 -28.12
C ILE A 545 -3.75 -7.85 -28.53
N GLY A 546 -3.64 -8.86 -27.66
CA GLY A 546 -2.95 -10.11 -27.98
C GLY A 546 -3.61 -10.86 -29.14
N SER A 547 -4.94 -10.95 -29.15
CA SER A 547 -5.70 -11.56 -30.25
C SER A 547 -5.56 -10.78 -31.55
N PHE A 548 -5.57 -9.46 -31.47
CA PHE A 548 -5.37 -8.59 -32.63
C PHE A 548 -3.95 -8.73 -33.19
N ALA A 549 -2.92 -8.75 -32.35
CA ALA A 549 -1.54 -9.00 -32.77
C ALA A 549 -1.39 -10.38 -33.43
N PHE A 550 -1.99 -11.43 -32.85
CA PHE A 550 -1.97 -12.78 -33.44
C PHE A 550 -2.62 -12.80 -34.83
N LEU A 551 -3.77 -12.14 -34.99
CA LEU A 551 -4.45 -11.99 -36.28
C LEU A 551 -3.56 -11.25 -37.31
N LEU A 552 -2.93 -10.14 -36.92
CA LEU A 552 -1.98 -9.42 -37.78
C LEU A 552 -0.77 -10.27 -38.17
N GLY A 553 -0.32 -11.16 -37.28
CA GLY A 553 0.70 -12.17 -37.54
C GLY A 553 0.27 -13.12 -38.66
N ILE A 554 -0.91 -13.73 -38.55
CA ILE A 554 -1.48 -14.63 -39.58
C ILE A 554 -1.59 -13.90 -40.92
N LEU A 555 -2.17 -12.69 -40.94
CA LEU A 555 -2.34 -11.92 -42.16
C LEU A 555 -0.99 -11.54 -42.80
N SER A 556 0.04 -11.28 -41.99
CA SER A 556 1.40 -11.01 -42.49
C SER A 556 2.05 -12.24 -43.12
N VAL A 557 1.79 -13.45 -42.60
CA VAL A 557 2.21 -14.72 -43.24
C VAL A 557 1.48 -14.94 -44.57
N ILE A 558 0.17 -14.69 -44.62
CA ILE A 558 -0.61 -14.79 -45.86
C ILE A 558 -0.06 -13.82 -46.91
N ASP A 559 0.25 -12.59 -46.53
CA ASP A 559 0.89 -11.59 -47.39
C ASP A 559 2.25 -12.07 -47.93
N TYR A 560 3.06 -12.74 -47.11
CA TYR A 560 4.34 -13.32 -47.54
C TYR A 560 4.13 -14.38 -48.64
N PHE A 561 3.24 -15.35 -48.42
CA PHE A 561 2.97 -16.40 -49.41
C PHE A 561 2.34 -15.84 -50.69
N LYS A 562 1.46 -14.85 -50.56
CA LYS A 562 0.83 -14.17 -51.70
C LYS A 562 1.87 -13.41 -52.53
N PHE A 563 2.74 -12.63 -51.88
CA PHE A 563 3.85 -11.94 -52.55
C PHE A 563 4.85 -12.91 -53.19
N ARG A 564 5.12 -14.06 -52.56
CA ARG A 564 5.99 -15.09 -53.15
C ARG A 564 5.42 -15.63 -54.46
N LYS A 565 4.09 -15.74 -54.58
CA LYS A 565 3.39 -16.16 -55.81
C LYS A 565 3.26 -15.04 -56.85
N THR A 566 2.89 -13.83 -56.44
CA THR A 566 2.54 -12.74 -57.39
C THR A 566 3.72 -11.81 -57.72
N LYS A 567 4.74 -11.75 -56.87
CA LYS A 567 5.83 -10.75 -56.89
C LYS A 567 5.35 -9.29 -56.87
N ASP A 568 4.06 -9.06 -56.59
CA ASP A 568 3.46 -7.74 -56.54
C ASP A 568 3.04 -7.38 -55.11
N ALA A 569 3.73 -6.41 -54.53
CA ALA A 569 3.46 -5.88 -53.20
C ALA A 569 2.10 -5.19 -53.09
N LYS A 570 1.47 -4.78 -54.20
CA LYS A 570 0.13 -4.15 -54.21
C LYS A 570 -1.00 -5.12 -53.88
N THR A 571 -0.75 -6.43 -53.97
CA THR A 571 -1.76 -7.47 -53.73
C THR A 571 -1.92 -7.89 -52.27
N SER A 572 -1.13 -7.30 -51.36
CA SER A 572 -1.15 -7.61 -49.92
C SER A 572 -2.45 -7.17 -49.24
N ILE A 573 -2.97 -8.02 -48.37
CA ILE A 573 -4.19 -7.85 -47.58
C ILE A 573 -3.98 -6.80 -46.48
N LEU A 574 -2.79 -6.74 -45.86
CA LEU A 574 -2.47 -5.78 -44.80
C LEU A 574 -2.10 -4.41 -45.40
N GLN A 575 -3.02 -3.81 -46.16
CA GLN A 575 -2.95 -2.43 -46.61
C GLN A 575 -4.18 -1.66 -46.13
N LEU A 576 -4.02 -0.35 -45.92
CA LEU A 576 -5.16 0.51 -45.67
C LEU A 576 -6.16 0.45 -46.83
N PRO A 577 -7.47 0.27 -46.56
CA PRO A 577 -8.53 0.36 -47.56
C PRO A 577 -8.44 1.67 -48.32
N GLN A 578 -8.75 1.64 -49.62
CA GLN A 578 -8.64 2.82 -50.49
C GLN A 578 -9.49 3.98 -49.98
N SER A 579 -10.64 3.70 -49.37
CA SER A 579 -11.49 4.70 -48.72
C SER A 579 -10.80 5.42 -47.56
N ILE A 580 -10.02 4.71 -46.75
CA ILE A 580 -9.26 5.31 -45.64
C ILE A 580 -8.05 6.07 -46.18
N LYS A 581 -7.34 5.52 -47.18
CA LYS A 581 -6.27 6.26 -47.89
C LYS A 581 -6.80 7.58 -48.46
N ASN A 582 -7.97 7.55 -49.10
CA ASN A 582 -8.60 8.73 -49.68
C ASN A 582 -9.08 9.72 -48.60
N LYS A 583 -9.59 9.24 -47.46
CA LYS A 583 -10.01 10.09 -46.32
C LYS A 583 -8.82 10.73 -45.60
N ILE A 584 -7.74 9.97 -45.43
CA ILE A 584 -6.43 10.46 -44.99
C ILE A 584 -5.98 11.54 -45.98
N HIS A 585 -5.97 11.26 -47.29
CA HIS A 585 -5.61 12.24 -48.31
C HIS A 585 -6.56 13.45 -48.40
N SER A 586 -7.84 13.35 -48.06
CA SER A 586 -8.77 14.51 -48.09
C SER A 586 -8.63 15.38 -46.85
N ILE A 587 -8.45 14.77 -45.67
CA ILE A 587 -8.16 15.50 -44.43
C ILE A 587 -6.79 16.20 -44.55
N ILE A 588 -5.85 15.63 -45.31
CA ILE A 588 -4.45 16.09 -45.37
C ILE A 588 -4.12 16.90 -46.64
N GLY A 589 -4.85 16.71 -47.74
CA GLY A 589 -4.50 17.27 -49.05
C GLY A 589 -5.15 18.61 -49.38
N GLY A 590 -6.27 18.95 -48.73
CA GLY A 590 -7.02 20.20 -49.01
C GLY A 590 -6.67 21.36 -48.09
N ASP A 591 -6.57 21.11 -46.78
CA ASP A 591 -6.46 22.17 -45.75
C ASP A 591 -5.12 22.24 -45.01
N PHE A 592 -4.25 21.22 -45.14
CA PHE A 592 -3.01 21.10 -44.35
C PHE A 592 -1.76 21.64 -45.05
N ARG A 593 -1.89 22.13 -46.29
CA ARG A 593 -0.81 22.82 -47.00
C ARG A 593 -1.13 24.31 -47.08
N PRO A 594 -0.87 25.11 -46.04
CA PRO A 594 -1.07 26.54 -46.12
C PRO A 594 -0.02 27.09 -47.09
N ASP A 595 -0.54 27.74 -48.11
CA ASP A 595 0.23 28.50 -49.07
C ASP A 595 1.20 29.47 -48.36
N LYS A 596 2.43 29.47 -48.86
CA LYS A 596 3.56 30.39 -48.65
C LYS A 596 3.54 31.35 -47.44
N LYS A 597 3.52 30.81 -46.22
CA LYS A 597 4.27 31.26 -45.01
C LYS A 597 3.63 30.56 -43.82
N SER A 598 4.40 29.70 -43.14
CA SER A 598 3.98 29.03 -41.90
C SER A 598 3.81 30.06 -40.78
N GLY A 599 2.65 30.73 -40.75
CA GLY A 599 2.29 31.68 -39.71
C GLY A 599 2.23 31.01 -38.34
N ARG A 600 2.42 31.80 -37.27
CA ARG A 600 2.45 31.32 -35.87
C ARG A 600 1.27 30.40 -35.50
N ARG A 601 0.08 30.66 -36.07
CA ARG A 601 -1.13 29.82 -35.88
C ARG A 601 -1.01 28.41 -36.45
N ALA A 602 -0.36 28.23 -37.61
CA ALA A 602 -0.17 26.91 -38.21
C ALA A 602 0.80 26.05 -37.38
N LEU A 603 1.88 26.66 -36.90
CA LEU A 603 2.85 26.00 -36.02
C LEU A 603 2.23 25.59 -34.68
N LEU A 604 1.43 26.46 -34.07
CA LEU A 604 0.71 26.16 -32.82
C LEU A 604 -0.28 25.00 -32.98
N ARG A 605 -0.96 24.89 -34.12
CA ARG A 605 -1.86 23.75 -34.39
C ARG A 605 -1.10 22.43 -34.50
N ILE A 606 0.03 22.42 -35.20
CA ILE A 606 0.88 21.21 -35.32
C ILE A 606 1.38 20.77 -33.95
N ALA A 607 1.85 21.72 -33.14
CA ALA A 607 2.28 21.45 -31.76
C ALA A 607 1.15 20.85 -30.91
N TRP A 608 -0.06 21.41 -30.99
CA TRP A 608 -1.23 20.92 -30.25
C TRP A 608 -1.66 19.50 -30.66
N ILE A 609 -1.68 19.22 -31.96
CA ILE A 609 -2.02 17.88 -32.47
C ILE A 609 -0.97 16.86 -32.03
N ALA A 610 0.32 17.21 -32.14
CA ALA A 610 1.41 16.33 -31.72
C ALA A 610 1.36 16.05 -30.21
N PHE A 611 1.10 17.08 -29.40
CA PHE A 611 0.98 16.96 -27.95
C PHE A 611 -0.19 16.05 -27.54
N THR A 612 -1.39 16.32 -28.05
CA THR A 612 -2.60 15.53 -27.72
C THR A 612 -2.48 14.09 -28.16
N THR A 613 -1.93 13.85 -29.35
CA THR A 613 -1.67 12.50 -29.85
C THR A 613 -0.66 11.78 -28.96
N GLY A 614 0.47 12.42 -28.63
CA GLY A 614 1.48 11.84 -27.74
C GLY A 614 0.92 11.49 -26.36
N PHE A 615 0.14 12.39 -25.75
CA PHE A 615 -0.46 12.18 -24.44
C PHE A 615 -1.44 11.00 -24.42
N MET A 616 -2.32 10.91 -25.42
CA MET A 616 -3.29 9.80 -25.55
C MET A 616 -2.60 8.46 -25.79
N VAL A 617 -1.60 8.45 -26.68
CA VAL A 617 -0.79 7.25 -26.94
C VAL A 617 -0.09 6.78 -25.67
N SER A 618 0.50 7.69 -24.88
CA SER A 618 1.16 7.33 -23.62
C SER A 618 0.23 6.76 -22.57
N ILE A 619 -1.01 7.27 -22.46
CA ILE A 619 -2.01 6.67 -21.56
C ILE A 619 -2.31 5.23 -21.98
N LEU A 620 -2.52 5.00 -23.28
CA LEU A 620 -2.79 3.66 -23.80
C LEU A 620 -1.57 2.72 -23.62
N GLU A 621 -0.36 3.23 -23.87
CA GLU A 621 0.89 2.48 -23.69
C GLU A 621 1.11 2.10 -22.23
N SER A 622 0.77 2.98 -21.28
CA SER A 622 0.92 2.72 -19.85
C SER A 622 0.12 1.52 -19.36
N ILE A 623 -0.94 1.13 -20.08
CA ILE A 623 -1.71 -0.09 -19.78
C ILE A 623 -0.88 -1.34 -20.08
N CYS A 624 -0.04 -1.29 -21.13
CA CYS A 624 0.80 -2.40 -21.57
C CYS A 624 2.17 -2.42 -20.87
N THR A 625 2.77 -1.26 -20.59
CA THR A 625 4.11 -1.13 -19.98
C THR A 625 4.08 -0.83 -18.48
N GLY A 626 2.91 -0.51 -17.94
CA GLY A 626 2.70 -0.16 -16.54
C GLY A 626 3.19 -1.24 -15.56
N GLN A 627 3.28 -2.50 -15.99
CA GLN A 627 3.70 -3.61 -15.14
C GLN A 627 5.17 -3.51 -14.65
N MET A 628 6.07 -2.86 -15.40
CA MET A 628 7.47 -2.62 -14.98
C MET A 628 7.65 -1.25 -14.32
N TYR A 629 6.91 -0.25 -14.83
CA TYR A 629 6.87 1.12 -14.35
C TYR A 629 6.34 1.22 -12.90
N LEU A 630 5.27 0.47 -12.60
CA LEU A 630 4.51 0.63 -11.36
C LEU A 630 5.13 -0.01 -10.12
N PRO A 631 5.78 -1.19 -10.16
CA PRO A 631 6.49 -1.73 -8.99
C PRO A 631 7.64 -0.82 -8.57
N THR A 632 8.40 -0.31 -9.54
CA THR A 632 9.53 0.61 -9.32
C THR A 632 9.08 1.91 -8.68
N ILE A 633 7.97 2.50 -9.16
CA ILE A 633 7.45 3.76 -8.62
C ILE A 633 6.67 3.56 -7.33
N ALA A 634 5.89 2.49 -7.19
CA ALA A 634 5.27 2.13 -5.92
C ALA A 634 6.31 1.92 -4.83
N TYR A 635 7.47 1.34 -5.18
CA TYR A 635 8.60 1.19 -4.28
C TYR A 635 9.24 2.54 -3.88
N VAL A 636 9.45 3.43 -4.85
CA VAL A 636 10.02 4.78 -4.62
C VAL A 636 9.08 5.70 -3.83
N LEU A 637 7.76 5.60 -4.03
CA LEU A 637 6.74 6.41 -3.35
C LEU A 637 6.32 5.89 -1.98
N ARG A 638 6.71 4.67 -1.61
CA ARG A 638 6.43 4.07 -0.29
C ARG A 638 7.42 4.50 0.81
N MET A 639 8.35 5.40 0.51
CA MET A 639 9.30 5.95 1.47
C MET A 639 8.76 7.22 2.12
N PRO A 640 8.42 7.21 3.43
CA PRO A 640 7.77 8.34 4.10
C PRO A 640 8.65 9.60 4.21
N ASP A 641 9.97 9.46 4.40
CA ASP A 641 10.76 10.58 4.94
C ASP A 641 11.55 11.42 3.92
N LYS A 642 11.35 11.19 2.62
CA LYS A 642 12.12 11.87 1.55
C LYS A 642 11.32 12.03 0.25
N HIS A 643 10.21 12.77 0.28
CA HIS A 643 9.43 13.13 -0.92
C HIS A 643 10.30 13.77 -2.03
N MET A 644 11.31 14.56 -1.68
CA MET A 644 12.16 15.26 -2.65
C MET A 644 13.11 14.31 -3.41
N PRO A 645 13.86 13.39 -2.76
CA PRO A 645 14.57 12.31 -3.47
C PRO A 645 13.68 11.38 -4.29
N ALA A 646 12.47 11.05 -3.80
CA ALA A 646 11.53 10.21 -4.56
C ALA A 646 11.10 10.90 -5.86
N LEU A 647 10.78 12.20 -5.80
CA LEU A 647 10.47 13.01 -6.99
C LEU A 647 11.67 13.11 -7.95
N MET A 648 12.89 13.23 -7.41
CA MET A 648 14.11 13.24 -8.22
C MET A 648 14.39 11.91 -8.91
N TYR A 649 14.16 10.77 -8.24
CA TYR A 649 14.27 9.46 -8.86
C TYR A 649 13.19 9.23 -9.91
N LEU A 650 11.95 9.68 -9.66
CA LEU A 650 10.88 9.68 -10.65
C LEU A 650 11.29 10.52 -11.88
N LEU A 651 11.88 11.70 -11.65
CA LEU A 651 12.38 12.56 -12.72
C LEU A 651 13.49 11.88 -13.53
N VAL A 652 14.50 11.31 -12.87
CA VAL A 652 15.61 10.58 -13.52
C VAL A 652 15.08 9.42 -14.36
N TYR A 653 14.14 8.65 -13.81
CA TYR A 653 13.50 7.56 -14.53
C TYR A 653 12.79 8.06 -15.79
N ASN A 654 11.92 9.08 -15.68
CA ASN A 654 11.14 9.58 -16.81
C ASN A 654 12.02 10.26 -17.88
N LEU A 655 13.12 10.90 -17.48
CA LEU A 655 14.12 11.44 -18.42
C LEU A 655 14.84 10.32 -19.18
N ALA A 656 15.21 9.24 -18.48
CA ALA A 656 15.80 8.07 -19.12
C ALA A 656 14.81 7.38 -20.06
N PHE A 657 13.53 7.29 -19.68
CA PHE A 657 12.45 6.72 -20.47
C PHE A 657 12.24 7.41 -21.82
N ILE A 658 12.30 8.74 -21.88
CA ILE A 658 12.16 9.48 -23.15
C ILE A 658 13.45 9.49 -24.00
N THR A 659 14.59 9.07 -23.46
CA THR A 659 15.88 9.14 -24.15
C THR A 659 15.91 8.30 -25.44
N PRO A 660 15.48 7.02 -25.44
CA PRO A 660 15.38 6.23 -26.68
C PRO A 660 14.47 6.88 -27.73
N LEU A 661 13.36 7.50 -27.30
CA LEU A 661 12.42 8.20 -28.17
C LEU A 661 13.08 9.40 -28.88
N ILE A 662 13.84 10.21 -28.12
CA ILE A 662 14.59 11.35 -28.65
C ILE A 662 15.65 10.88 -29.66
N ILE A 663 16.37 9.79 -29.37
CA ILE A 663 17.37 9.22 -30.27
C ILE A 663 16.74 8.84 -31.62
N VAL A 664 15.62 8.09 -31.58
CA VAL A 664 14.89 7.69 -32.80
C VAL A 664 14.40 8.91 -33.56
N PHE A 665 13.87 9.90 -32.86
CA PHE A 665 13.40 11.14 -33.45
C PHE A 665 14.52 11.86 -34.21
N ILE A 666 15.68 12.01 -33.58
CA ILE A 666 16.88 12.62 -34.18
C ILE A 666 17.34 11.82 -35.41
N LEU A 667 17.44 10.50 -35.31
CA LEU A 667 17.82 9.63 -36.44
C LEU A 667 16.83 9.78 -37.62
N GLY A 668 15.54 9.88 -37.34
CA GLY A 668 14.49 10.13 -38.34
C GLY A 668 14.65 11.47 -39.06
N LEU A 669 15.18 12.50 -38.40
CA LEU A 669 15.45 13.82 -39.01
C LEU A 669 16.69 13.83 -39.92
N PHE A 670 17.69 12.99 -39.62
CA PHE A 670 19.00 13.03 -40.29
C PHE A 670 19.10 12.18 -41.56
N GLY A 671 18.37 11.07 -41.70
CA GLY A 671 18.86 10.07 -42.66
C GLY A 671 17.95 8.99 -43.21
N ALA A 672 16.63 9.13 -43.19
CA ALA A 672 15.78 8.24 -44.00
C ALA A 672 14.83 9.07 -44.87
N THR A 673 15.34 9.58 -46.00
CA THR A 673 14.46 9.98 -47.10
C THR A 673 13.53 8.81 -47.39
N SER A 674 12.23 9.03 -47.19
CA SER A 674 11.18 7.99 -47.25
C SER A 674 11.21 7.17 -48.54
N SER A 675 11.79 7.70 -49.62
CA SER A 675 11.98 7.01 -50.90
C SER A 675 13.03 5.89 -50.86
N THR A 676 14.16 6.06 -50.16
CA THR A 676 15.23 5.04 -50.08
C THR A 676 14.79 3.89 -49.17
N PHE A 677 14.18 4.22 -48.03
CA PHE A 677 13.62 3.23 -47.11
C PHE A 677 12.44 2.47 -47.75
N SER A 678 11.54 3.17 -48.46
CA SER A 678 10.43 2.53 -49.19
C SER A 678 10.93 1.60 -50.30
N LYS A 679 11.95 2.02 -51.08
CA LYS A 679 12.57 1.15 -52.10
C LYS A 679 13.26 -0.08 -51.49
N PHE A 680 13.94 0.08 -50.35
CA PHE A 680 14.52 -1.03 -49.60
C PHE A 680 13.45 -2.01 -49.10
N MET A 681 12.37 -1.49 -48.51
CA MET A 681 11.23 -2.28 -48.01
C MET A 681 10.48 -3.00 -49.13
N GLN A 682 10.35 -2.40 -50.32
CA GLN A 682 9.76 -3.04 -51.50
C GLN A 682 10.68 -4.14 -52.06
N LYS A 683 12.00 -3.89 -52.13
CA LYS A 683 12.99 -4.88 -52.59
C LYS A 683 13.04 -6.11 -51.68
N HIS A 684 12.88 -5.92 -50.38
CA HIS A 684 12.91 -6.98 -49.37
C HIS A 684 11.52 -7.33 -48.81
N PHE A 685 10.45 -7.05 -49.55
CA PHE A 685 9.07 -7.13 -49.04
C PHE A 685 8.70 -8.48 -48.42
N GLY A 686 9.14 -9.59 -49.02
CA GLY A 686 8.92 -10.93 -48.48
C GLY A 686 9.60 -11.12 -47.11
N PHE A 687 10.87 -10.72 -46.98
CA PHE A 687 11.59 -10.80 -45.70
C PHE A 687 10.94 -9.91 -44.65
N VAL A 688 10.56 -8.68 -45.02
CA VAL A 688 9.87 -7.74 -44.15
C VAL A 688 8.57 -8.35 -43.60
N LYS A 689 7.74 -8.98 -44.45
CA LYS A 689 6.48 -9.59 -44.02
C LYS A 689 6.68 -10.77 -43.09
N LEU A 690 7.68 -11.60 -43.35
CA LEU A 690 8.01 -12.73 -42.47
C LEU A 690 8.53 -12.25 -41.11
N SER A 691 9.42 -11.25 -41.09
CA SER A 691 9.92 -10.64 -39.86
C SER A 691 8.81 -9.92 -39.07
N THR A 692 7.87 -9.28 -39.76
CA THR A 692 6.70 -8.63 -39.14
C THR A 692 5.75 -9.67 -38.55
N ALA A 693 5.54 -10.80 -39.22
CA ALA A 693 4.75 -11.91 -38.69
C ALA A 693 5.38 -12.51 -37.43
N ALA A 694 6.70 -12.78 -37.46
CA ALA A 694 7.44 -13.27 -36.30
C ALA A 694 7.33 -12.30 -35.11
N LEU A 695 7.50 -11.00 -35.35
CA LEU A 695 7.34 -9.96 -34.33
C LEU A 695 5.93 -10.01 -33.70
N PHE A 696 4.87 -10.06 -34.51
CA PHE A 696 3.50 -10.09 -34.00
C PHE A 696 3.17 -11.37 -33.23
N PHE A 697 3.67 -12.53 -33.66
CA PHE A 697 3.49 -13.77 -32.91
C PHE A 697 4.26 -13.77 -31.59
N ILE A 698 5.49 -13.27 -31.58
CA ILE A 698 6.27 -13.10 -30.34
C ILE A 698 5.54 -12.13 -29.41
N LEU A 699 5.05 -11.00 -29.93
CA LEU A 699 4.30 -10.01 -29.14
C LEU A 699 3.01 -10.62 -28.56
N ALA A 700 2.23 -11.35 -29.36
CA ALA A 700 1.03 -12.03 -28.90
C ALA A 700 1.35 -13.08 -27.83
N ALA A 701 2.39 -13.89 -28.04
CA ALA A 701 2.84 -14.89 -27.07
C ALA A 701 3.30 -14.22 -25.77
N VAL A 702 4.09 -13.15 -25.84
CA VAL A 702 4.55 -12.40 -24.66
C VAL A 702 3.37 -11.81 -23.89
N ILE A 703 2.42 -11.14 -24.57
CA ILE A 703 1.23 -10.56 -23.93
C ILE A 703 0.35 -11.62 -23.26
N VAL A 704 0.30 -12.84 -23.78
CA VAL A 704 -0.51 -13.94 -23.22
C VAL A 704 0.24 -14.70 -22.11
N ILE A 705 1.56 -14.89 -22.25
CA ILE A 705 2.39 -15.67 -21.32
C ILE A 705 2.79 -14.87 -20.07
N PHE A 706 3.00 -13.56 -20.20
CA PHE A 706 3.43 -12.68 -19.10
C PHE A 706 2.25 -11.94 -18.42
N LYS A 707 1.06 -12.56 -18.44
CA LYS A 707 -0.15 -12.04 -17.79
C LYS A 707 -0.19 -12.24 -16.29
#